data_AF-A0A3P6CJB1-F1
#
_entry.id   AF-A0A3P6CJB1-F1
#
_cell.length_a   1.000
_cell.length_b   1.000
_cell.length_c   1.000
_cell.angle_alpha   90.00
_cell.angle_beta   90.00
_cell.angle_gamma   90.00
#
_symmetry.space_group_name_H-M   'P 1'
#
loop_
_entity.id
_entity.type
_entity.pdbx_description
1 polymer ?
#
loop_
_entity_poly.entity_id
_entity_poly.type
_entity_poly.pdbx_seq_one_letter_code
_entity_poly.pdbx_strand_id
1 'polypeptide(L)'
;MKKFNSRKRKVVRKQSPNLLIYILPTLVFCVLFVPHINQTVTYLFPSDQETLNLALKTKQGETDTCTGRYVYIHNLPSRFNDDLIESCESYAGLRNKCKYLVNSGFGPPILEDDHNHTTRVLTTETGSWHSTNQFMLEVIFREKMRHYECLTNDSSLSSAVFVPFYAGFDVRRFWVYNVKLRDELGEDLAQWLRERPEWKKMYGQDHFFVTGRVGRDFRRVSDLDSDWGNNLMRLPEFENMTMLSIETNSCSNEFAVPYPTYFHPKTRTEVETWQMQVRTVQRRYLFSFVGAPRPEMEESIRGEVIKQCLASQERCKFLNCDTPSKDCGNPVKVMEVFQDSIFCLQPSGDTPTRRSTFDSVLAGCIPVFFSLDSVQYKWHFPVDHTKYSVYISEEDVRDGKVSIEKILSMISEEEILSMRNEVEKIIPKIIYAKPGALGPEKIEDAFEIALPRQLLMERETEESSSRGDREEEDVKVIEWEEFDNELTRLWSLSSALKLATEKKLTLQPKLESLIQVSAESLKRTNELEEMRQRLEAKKLMVDKTSVTCKVTEQDVKKKEDDLSAEVRSLLVGGTTLSIAKTKLQESNCQLEGESGYSHLKTVTNKLRKRQQYMVSQVSFIYPLKIEAGPSQDQELESFPGGSRLVGTKPVSQGSVRILGLPFSMAPFTKMSFFTDKKEVQKSATALGYVAHAVSLLAPYLGVPIRYPLRLGGSKTYIRDYAPYIEPSASDMSPVSTLSENAKFVEFPLFLDGQDTTRAAYAVFLLNKNIEQLLNFVGESSLGPRQVLANLKELIRIIQSPDFIYS
;
A
#
# COMPACT_ATOMS: atom_id res chain seq x y z
N MET A 1 -38.86 71.23 -36.09
CA MET A 1 -39.89 72.25 -35.74
C MET A 1 -41.07 71.58 -35.02
N LYS A 2 -41.89 72.36 -34.30
CA LYS A 2 -43.21 72.03 -33.69
C LYS A 2 -43.31 70.81 -32.73
N LYS A 3 -43.69 71.13 -31.48
CA LYS A 3 -44.33 70.22 -30.50
C LYS A 3 -45.86 70.41 -30.54
N PHE A 4 -46.60 69.42 -30.06
CA PHE A 4 -47.83 69.57 -29.26
C PHE A 4 -47.80 68.44 -28.20
N ASN A 5 -47.58 68.71 -26.90
CA ASN A 5 -48.50 69.19 -25.85
C ASN A 5 -49.53 68.13 -25.36
N SER A 6 -49.78 67.94 -24.05
CA SER A 6 -49.08 68.47 -22.85
C SER A 6 -49.54 67.84 -21.51
N ARG A 7 -48.62 67.76 -20.52
CA ARG A 7 -48.78 68.00 -19.05
C ARG A 7 -50.09 67.54 -18.34
N LYS A 8 -50.04 66.88 -17.17
CA LYS A 8 -49.74 67.52 -15.85
C LYS A 8 -49.59 66.50 -14.69
N ARG A 9 -48.79 66.85 -13.67
CA ARG A 9 -48.94 66.41 -12.26
C ARG A 9 -49.46 67.60 -11.44
N LYS A 10 -50.40 67.41 -10.50
CA LYS A 10 -50.40 68.05 -9.16
C LYS A 10 -51.49 67.50 -8.22
N VAL A 11 -51.29 67.77 -6.93
CA VAL A 11 -51.96 67.20 -5.74
C VAL A 11 -52.99 68.19 -5.15
N VAL A 12 -53.99 67.72 -4.38
CA VAL A 12 -54.39 68.23 -3.01
C VAL A 12 -55.83 67.86 -2.57
N ARG A 13 -55.90 67.41 -1.30
CA ARG A 13 -57.02 67.17 -0.35
C ARG A 13 -58.39 67.88 -0.53
N LYS A 14 -59.43 67.17 -0.07
CA LYS A 14 -60.43 67.56 0.96
C LYS A 14 -61.23 66.29 1.38
N GLN A 15 -61.88 66.15 2.54
CA GLN A 15 -61.96 66.92 3.81
C GLN A 15 -62.40 65.93 4.94
N SER A 16 -62.29 66.28 6.23
CA SER A 16 -62.82 65.48 7.36
C SER A 16 -63.89 66.22 8.16
N PRO A 17 -64.69 65.49 8.95
CA PRO A 17 -65.17 65.95 10.26
C PRO A 17 -64.63 65.06 11.41
N ASN A 18 -64.77 65.54 12.65
CA ASN A 18 -64.27 64.91 13.88
C ASN A 18 -65.41 64.30 14.72
N LEU A 19 -65.01 63.56 15.78
CA LEU A 19 -65.63 63.29 17.10
C LEU A 19 -65.63 61.77 17.42
N LEU A 20 -65.40 61.32 18.66
CA LEU A 20 -64.70 61.88 19.85
C LEU A 20 -64.50 60.70 20.84
N ILE A 21 -63.74 60.89 21.94
CA ILE A 21 -63.75 60.04 23.17
C ILE A 21 -63.21 58.60 22.95
N TYR A 22 -62.39 57.98 23.80
CA TYR A 22 -61.38 58.32 24.80
C TYR A 22 -60.95 56.96 25.42
N ILE A 23 -59.67 56.77 25.70
CA ILE A 23 -59.13 56.21 26.96
C ILE A 23 -59.88 55.02 27.63
N LEU A 24 -59.30 53.80 27.48
CA LEU A 24 -59.26 52.68 28.46
C LEU A 24 -60.63 52.13 28.98
N PRO A 25 -60.67 51.12 29.89
CA PRO A 25 -59.62 50.19 30.33
C PRO A 25 -59.90 48.70 29.98
N THR A 26 -59.05 47.84 30.53
CA THR A 26 -59.23 46.40 30.75
C THR A 26 -60.53 46.01 31.48
N LEU A 27 -60.80 44.68 31.59
CA LEU A 27 -61.63 43.96 32.60
C LEU A 27 -62.91 43.20 32.16
N VAL A 28 -63.18 42.94 30.87
CA VAL A 28 -64.30 42.03 30.48
C VAL A 28 -63.93 40.94 29.45
N PHE A 29 -62.64 40.57 29.34
CA PHE A 29 -62.21 39.41 28.53
C PHE A 29 -61.17 38.53 29.24
N CYS A 30 -61.22 38.49 30.58
CA CYS A 30 -60.19 37.87 31.43
C CYS A 30 -60.66 36.56 32.09
N VAL A 31 -61.65 35.84 31.53
CA VAL A 31 -62.30 34.70 32.21
C VAL A 31 -62.29 33.37 31.43
N LEU A 32 -62.21 33.37 30.08
CA LEU A 32 -62.50 32.14 29.29
C LEU A 32 -61.48 31.70 28.22
N PHE A 33 -60.31 32.34 28.05
CA PHE A 33 -59.26 31.83 27.12
C PHE A 33 -57.81 31.99 27.62
N VAL A 34 -57.61 31.90 28.94
CA VAL A 34 -56.29 31.71 29.57
C VAL A 34 -56.45 30.56 30.56
N PRO A 35 -56.23 29.30 30.14
CA PRO A 35 -54.86 28.83 29.92
C PRO A 35 -54.71 27.77 28.81
N HIS A 36 -54.03 28.09 27.69
CA HIS A 36 -53.49 27.04 26.81
C HIS A 36 -52.19 27.38 26.07
N ILE A 37 -51.71 28.64 26.13
CA ILE A 37 -50.40 29.06 25.61
C ILE A 37 -49.37 29.03 26.77
N ASN A 38 -49.19 27.86 27.38
CA ASN A 38 -48.11 27.63 28.35
C ASN A 38 -47.61 26.17 28.34
N GLN A 39 -47.58 25.55 27.15
CA GLN A 39 -47.20 24.15 26.96
C GLN A 39 -46.33 23.94 25.69
N THR A 40 -45.72 25.01 25.17
CA THR A 40 -45.00 25.00 23.87
C THR A 40 -43.76 25.90 23.85
N VAL A 41 -43.35 26.49 24.98
CA VAL A 41 -42.16 27.37 25.09
C VAL A 41 -41.26 26.95 26.27
N THR A 42 -41.36 25.69 26.69
CA THR A 42 -40.68 25.15 27.88
C THR A 42 -39.98 23.80 27.63
N TYR A 43 -39.64 23.53 26.36
CA TYR A 43 -38.91 22.33 25.90
C TYR A 43 -37.63 22.67 25.12
N LEU A 44 -37.08 23.86 25.36
CA LEU A 44 -35.72 24.23 25.00
C LEU A 44 -35.02 24.73 26.27
N PHE A 45 -33.77 24.30 26.48
CA PHE A 45 -32.92 24.56 27.65
C PHE A 45 -33.40 23.94 29.00
N PRO A 46 -33.02 22.68 29.28
CA PRO A 46 -32.77 22.24 30.66
C PRO A 46 -31.62 23.05 31.26
N SER A 47 -31.65 23.33 32.57
CA SER A 47 -30.62 24.14 33.23
C SER A 47 -29.31 23.38 33.47
N ASP A 48 -28.17 24.05 33.25
CA ASP A 48 -26.80 23.49 33.23
C ASP A 48 -26.28 22.85 34.55
N GLN A 49 -27.10 22.78 35.60
CA GLN A 49 -26.67 22.39 36.95
C GLN A 49 -27.18 21.02 37.42
N GLU A 50 -28.14 20.40 36.72
CA GLU A 50 -28.53 19.00 36.95
C GLU A 50 -27.78 18.02 36.02
N THR A 51 -27.48 18.43 34.78
CA THR A 51 -26.64 17.67 33.85
C THR A 51 -25.25 17.37 34.41
N LEU A 52 -24.63 18.31 35.12
CA LEU A 52 -23.34 18.12 35.78
C LEU A 52 -23.34 16.97 36.82
N ASN A 53 -24.47 16.76 37.51
CA ASN A 53 -24.58 15.76 38.57
C ASN A 53 -24.95 14.36 38.04
N LEU A 54 -25.52 14.25 36.85
CA LEU A 54 -25.68 12.97 36.14
C LEU A 54 -24.36 12.53 35.48
N ALA A 55 -23.62 13.46 34.87
CA ALA A 55 -22.32 13.20 34.24
C ALA A 55 -21.24 12.69 35.23
N LEU A 56 -21.41 12.95 36.54
CA LEU A 56 -20.54 12.49 37.60
C LEU A 56 -20.85 11.08 38.15
N LYS A 57 -21.82 10.35 37.56
CA LYS A 57 -22.20 8.99 38.03
C LYS A 57 -22.11 7.85 37.01
N THR A 58 -21.57 8.10 35.81
CA THR A 58 -21.26 7.07 34.80
C THR A 58 -19.80 7.09 34.33
N LYS A 59 -18.85 7.27 35.28
CA LYS A 59 -17.42 6.95 35.05
C LYS A 59 -16.95 5.78 35.92
N GLN A 60 -17.52 4.61 35.65
CA GLN A 60 -16.99 3.31 36.07
C GLN A 60 -17.41 2.21 35.09
N GLY A 61 -16.53 1.87 34.14
CA GLY A 61 -16.56 0.56 33.47
C GLY A 61 -16.98 0.47 32.00
N GLU A 62 -17.47 1.53 31.34
CA GLU A 62 -17.67 1.49 29.89
C GLU A 62 -16.33 1.70 29.15
N THR A 63 -15.95 0.71 28.34
CA THR A 63 -14.81 0.82 27.42
C THR A 63 -15.20 1.67 26.22
N ASP A 64 -14.46 2.74 25.95
CA ASP A 64 -14.64 3.53 24.74
C ASP A 64 -14.50 2.65 23.49
N THR A 65 -15.56 2.59 22.69
CA THR A 65 -15.61 1.75 21.48
C THR A 65 -14.89 2.39 20.29
N CYS A 66 -14.48 3.65 20.39
CA CYS A 66 -13.71 4.38 19.36
C CYS A 66 -12.20 4.41 19.63
N THR A 67 -11.72 3.85 20.73
CA THR A 67 -10.29 3.74 21.05
C THR A 67 -9.56 3.00 19.92
N GLY A 68 -8.56 3.66 19.32
CA GLY A 68 -7.83 3.12 18.17
C GLY A 68 -8.62 3.08 16.85
N ARG A 69 -9.76 3.81 16.78
CA ARG A 69 -10.60 4.01 15.59
C ARG A 69 -10.93 5.48 15.31
N TYR A 70 -10.48 6.41 16.15
CA TYR A 70 -10.75 7.84 15.96
C TYR A 70 -10.08 8.38 14.70
N VAL A 71 -10.85 9.10 13.88
CA VAL A 71 -10.36 9.78 12.67
C VAL A 71 -10.59 11.29 12.81
N TYR A 72 -9.53 12.07 12.61
CA TYR A 72 -9.62 13.52 12.44
C TYR A 72 -9.74 13.83 10.94
N ILE A 73 -10.54 14.85 10.58
CA ILE A 73 -10.65 15.30 9.18
C ILE A 73 -10.01 16.68 9.07
N HIS A 74 -9.03 16.83 8.18
CA HIS A 74 -8.43 18.14 7.91
C HIS A 74 -9.47 19.11 7.35
N ASN A 75 -9.64 20.25 8.03
CA ASN A 75 -10.47 21.35 7.56
C ASN A 75 -9.72 22.15 6.46
N LEU A 76 -9.61 21.53 5.28
CA LEU A 76 -8.94 22.12 4.12
C LEU A 76 -9.66 23.38 3.62
N PRO A 77 -8.93 24.43 3.19
CA PRO A 77 -9.49 25.51 2.38
C PRO A 77 -10.28 24.97 1.17
N SER A 78 -11.46 25.53 0.91
CA SER A 78 -12.44 25.00 -0.06
C SER A 78 -11.92 24.88 -1.50
N ARG A 79 -10.88 25.64 -1.85
CA ARG A 79 -10.12 25.54 -3.12
C ARG A 79 -9.57 24.13 -3.41
N PHE A 80 -9.39 23.30 -2.38
CA PHE A 80 -8.92 21.92 -2.48
C PHE A 80 -10.06 20.89 -2.64
N ASN A 81 -11.33 21.29 -2.49
CA ASN A 81 -12.47 20.39 -2.64
C ASN A 81 -13.74 21.09 -3.17
N ASP A 82 -14.47 21.82 -2.33
CA ASP A 82 -15.81 22.29 -2.66
C ASP A 82 -15.82 23.28 -3.85
N ASP A 83 -14.84 24.20 -3.96
CA ASP A 83 -14.70 25.12 -5.11
C ASP A 83 -14.54 24.35 -6.44
N LEU A 84 -13.89 23.18 -6.42
CA LEU A 84 -13.57 22.38 -7.60
C LEU A 84 -14.83 21.71 -8.18
N ILE A 85 -15.82 21.41 -7.33
CA ILE A 85 -17.12 20.85 -7.74
C ILE A 85 -18.17 21.93 -7.98
N GLU A 86 -18.17 23.04 -7.23
CA GLU A 86 -19.02 24.20 -7.54
C GLU A 86 -18.67 24.79 -8.92
N SER A 87 -17.38 24.93 -9.23
CA SER A 87 -16.91 25.43 -10.53
C SER A 87 -16.89 24.38 -11.65
N CYS A 88 -17.46 23.18 -11.45
CA CYS A 88 -17.33 22.05 -12.37
C CYS A 88 -17.75 22.38 -13.83
N GLU A 89 -18.87 23.09 -14.01
CA GLU A 89 -19.41 23.48 -15.32
C GLU A 89 -18.49 24.44 -16.09
N SER A 90 -17.65 25.21 -15.39
CA SER A 90 -16.68 26.14 -15.97
C SER A 90 -15.53 25.41 -16.68
N TYR A 91 -15.18 24.20 -16.24
CA TYR A 91 -14.06 23.44 -16.79
C TYR A 91 -14.52 22.49 -17.91
N ALA A 92 -14.09 22.76 -19.15
CA ALA A 92 -14.47 21.97 -20.32
C ALA A 92 -14.17 20.47 -20.19
N GLY A 93 -13.09 20.10 -19.48
CA GLY A 93 -12.72 18.70 -19.20
C GLY A 93 -13.60 17.98 -18.18
N LEU A 94 -14.45 18.72 -17.44
CA LEU A 94 -15.34 18.23 -16.38
C LEU A 94 -16.83 18.40 -16.69
N ARG A 95 -17.24 19.43 -17.44
CA ARG A 95 -18.64 19.78 -17.78
C ARG A 95 -19.60 18.58 -17.95
N ASN A 96 -19.27 17.64 -18.85
CA ASN A 96 -20.11 16.46 -19.13
C ASN A 96 -20.22 15.45 -17.97
N LYS A 97 -19.48 15.64 -16.87
CA LYS A 97 -19.50 14.84 -15.64
C LYS A 97 -20.23 15.52 -14.47
N CYS A 98 -20.45 16.84 -14.50
CA CYS A 98 -20.97 17.58 -13.35
C CYS A 98 -22.37 17.12 -12.90
N LYS A 99 -23.18 16.66 -13.86
CA LYS A 99 -24.49 16.01 -13.61
C LYS A 99 -24.46 14.78 -12.69
N TYR A 100 -23.27 14.22 -12.40
CA TYR A 100 -23.09 13.09 -11.49
C TYR A 100 -22.76 13.50 -10.04
N LEU A 101 -22.54 14.80 -9.77
CA LEU A 101 -22.29 15.31 -8.42
C LEU A 101 -23.55 15.30 -7.53
N VAL A 102 -24.75 15.28 -8.13
CA VAL A 102 -26.02 15.19 -7.40
C VAL A 102 -26.08 13.92 -6.54
N ASN A 103 -26.85 13.93 -5.45
CA ASN A 103 -26.80 12.89 -4.41
C ASN A 103 -25.36 12.64 -3.91
N SER A 104 -24.60 13.69 -3.58
CA SER A 104 -23.26 13.57 -2.97
C SER A 104 -22.30 12.66 -3.75
N GLY A 105 -22.32 12.77 -5.10
CA GLY A 105 -21.50 11.95 -6.00
C GLY A 105 -22.11 10.60 -6.42
N PHE A 106 -23.19 10.13 -5.78
CA PHE A 106 -23.90 8.92 -6.23
C PHE A 106 -24.59 9.13 -7.59
N GLY A 107 -24.89 10.36 -7.99
CA GLY A 107 -25.48 10.70 -9.29
C GLY A 107 -27.01 10.64 -9.32
N PRO A 108 -27.63 10.84 -10.50
CA PRO A 108 -29.08 10.81 -10.66
C PRO A 108 -29.66 9.44 -10.29
N PRO A 109 -30.83 9.35 -9.63
CA PRO A 109 -31.51 8.06 -9.43
C PRO A 109 -31.95 7.47 -10.78
N ILE A 110 -32.11 6.16 -10.83
CA ILE A 110 -32.69 5.43 -11.97
C ILE A 110 -34.15 5.11 -11.63
N LEU A 111 -35.09 5.46 -12.52
CA LEU A 111 -36.53 5.29 -12.31
C LEU A 111 -37.11 4.20 -13.23
N GLU A 112 -38.25 3.59 -12.86
CA GLU A 112 -38.91 2.56 -13.69
C GLU A 112 -39.37 3.15 -15.06
N ASP A 113 -39.94 4.36 -15.07
CA ASP A 113 -40.52 4.99 -16.28
C ASP A 113 -39.50 5.38 -17.36
N ASP A 114 -38.20 5.50 -17.04
CA ASP A 114 -37.17 5.93 -17.99
C ASP A 114 -36.92 4.90 -19.11
N HIS A 115 -37.25 3.63 -18.87
CA HIS A 115 -36.70 2.50 -19.63
C HIS A 115 -37.77 1.46 -20.00
N ASN A 116 -38.12 1.41 -21.29
CA ASN A 116 -39.25 0.70 -21.88
C ASN A 116 -39.04 -0.85 -21.98
N HIS A 117 -38.72 -1.51 -20.87
CA HIS A 117 -38.39 -2.95 -20.81
C HIS A 117 -39.50 -3.78 -20.15
N THR A 118 -39.82 -4.93 -20.74
CA THR A 118 -40.77 -5.93 -20.22
C THR A 118 -40.21 -6.79 -19.07
N THR A 119 -39.05 -6.41 -18.51
CA THR A 119 -38.25 -7.25 -17.61
C THR A 119 -37.71 -6.40 -16.47
N ARG A 120 -37.97 -6.78 -15.21
CA ARG A 120 -37.41 -6.10 -14.04
C ARG A 120 -35.93 -6.44 -13.85
N VAL A 121 -35.07 -5.71 -14.55
CA VAL A 121 -33.60 -5.89 -14.52
C VAL A 121 -33.00 -5.38 -13.19
N LEU A 122 -33.60 -4.36 -12.56
CA LEU A 122 -33.12 -3.71 -11.33
C LEU A 122 -34.25 -3.58 -10.30
N THR A 123 -33.90 -3.60 -9.01
CA THR A 123 -34.80 -3.32 -7.86
C THR A 123 -35.01 -1.81 -7.65
N THR A 124 -35.49 -1.12 -8.68
CA THR A 124 -35.63 0.35 -8.74
C THR A 124 -36.59 0.90 -7.69
N GLU A 125 -37.58 0.12 -7.25
CA GLU A 125 -38.55 0.45 -6.20
C GLU A 125 -37.91 0.77 -4.84
N THR A 126 -36.67 0.31 -4.59
CA THR A 126 -35.90 0.63 -3.38
C THR A 126 -35.35 2.07 -3.36
N GLY A 127 -35.29 2.73 -4.53
CA GLY A 127 -34.59 4.00 -4.71
C GLY A 127 -33.10 3.92 -4.39
N SER A 128 -32.47 2.77 -4.62
CA SER A 128 -31.05 2.50 -4.32
C SER A 128 -30.20 2.25 -5.58
N TRP A 129 -30.77 2.52 -6.76
CA TRP A 129 -30.09 2.47 -8.05
C TRP A 129 -29.85 3.89 -8.57
N HIS A 130 -28.60 4.22 -8.88
CA HIS A 130 -28.19 5.53 -9.40
C HIS A 130 -27.31 5.39 -10.65
N SER A 131 -27.32 6.42 -11.51
CA SER A 131 -26.44 6.56 -12.66
C SER A 131 -25.05 7.08 -12.23
N THR A 132 -24.41 6.36 -11.33
CA THR A 132 -23.11 6.71 -10.71
C THR A 132 -22.00 6.78 -11.75
N ASN A 133 -21.09 7.74 -11.62
CA ASN A 133 -19.92 7.83 -12.48
C ASN A 133 -18.66 7.28 -11.80
N GLN A 134 -17.87 6.53 -12.57
CA GLN A 134 -16.72 5.75 -12.09
C GLN A 134 -15.60 6.59 -11.42
N PHE A 135 -15.63 7.92 -11.59
CA PHE A 135 -14.63 8.84 -11.04
C PHE A 135 -15.15 9.64 -9.81
N MET A 136 -16.33 9.33 -9.27
CA MET A 136 -16.97 10.10 -8.17
C MET A 136 -16.53 9.68 -6.75
N LEU A 137 -15.58 8.74 -6.63
CA LEU A 137 -15.20 8.13 -5.35
C LEU A 137 -14.82 9.16 -4.27
N GLU A 138 -14.14 10.25 -4.63
CA GLU A 138 -13.68 11.31 -3.70
C GLU A 138 -14.85 11.96 -2.95
N VAL A 139 -15.95 12.19 -3.66
CA VAL A 139 -17.16 12.82 -3.12
C VAL A 139 -17.95 11.81 -2.29
N ILE A 140 -18.11 10.58 -2.81
CA ILE A 140 -18.80 9.48 -2.12
C ILE A 140 -18.09 9.11 -0.80
N PHE A 141 -16.76 9.02 -0.82
CA PHE A 141 -15.96 8.66 0.36
C PHE A 141 -15.97 9.79 1.39
N ARG A 142 -15.89 11.06 0.98
CA ARG A 142 -16.06 12.20 1.91
C ARG A 142 -17.45 12.24 2.53
N GLU A 143 -18.50 11.88 1.78
CA GLU A 143 -19.86 11.77 2.32
C GLU A 143 -20.01 10.61 3.31
N LYS A 144 -19.42 9.44 3.02
CA LYS A 144 -19.33 8.33 3.98
C LYS A 144 -18.57 8.75 5.25
N MET A 145 -17.41 9.42 5.11
CA MET A 145 -16.61 9.93 6.24
C MET A 145 -17.43 10.85 7.16
N ARG A 146 -18.26 11.76 6.62
CA ARG A 146 -19.14 12.64 7.41
C ARG A 146 -20.13 11.91 8.33
N HIS A 147 -20.41 10.64 8.04
CA HIS A 147 -21.34 9.79 8.80
C HIS A 147 -20.62 8.72 9.63
N TYR A 148 -19.29 8.79 9.74
CA TYR A 148 -18.49 7.82 10.51
C TYR A 148 -18.66 8.04 12.02
N GLU A 149 -18.84 6.95 12.77
CA GLU A 149 -19.18 7.01 14.20
C GLU A 149 -18.03 7.48 15.12
N CYS A 150 -16.77 7.35 14.67
CA CYS A 150 -15.59 7.72 15.44
C CYS A 150 -14.85 8.94 14.85
N LEU A 151 -15.59 9.95 14.37
CA LEU A 151 -14.98 11.25 14.08
C LEU A 151 -14.59 11.96 15.38
N THR A 152 -13.43 12.63 15.37
CA THR A 152 -12.98 13.53 16.44
C THR A 152 -12.66 14.92 15.91
N ASN A 153 -12.94 15.94 16.71
CA ASN A 153 -12.47 17.32 16.48
C ASN A 153 -11.10 17.58 17.16
N ASP A 154 -10.65 16.66 18.01
CA ASP A 154 -9.35 16.68 18.68
C ASP A 154 -8.40 15.69 17.99
N SER A 155 -7.39 16.22 17.32
CA SER A 155 -6.39 15.48 16.56
C SER A 155 -5.33 14.79 17.44
N SER A 156 -5.30 15.04 18.75
CA SER A 156 -4.47 14.24 19.67
C SER A 156 -5.03 12.83 19.87
N LEU A 157 -6.36 12.69 19.79
CA LEU A 157 -7.07 11.40 19.96
C LEU A 157 -7.11 10.56 18.68
N SER A 158 -6.92 11.17 17.50
CA SER A 158 -7.02 10.44 16.23
C SER A 158 -5.87 9.47 16.00
N SER A 159 -6.24 8.28 15.52
CA SER A 159 -5.31 7.25 15.04
C SER A 159 -4.94 7.48 13.57
N ALA A 160 -5.87 8.00 12.76
CA ALA A 160 -5.64 8.40 11.37
C ALA A 160 -6.19 9.81 11.10
N VAL A 161 -5.64 10.49 10.10
CA VAL A 161 -6.00 11.83 9.66
C VAL A 161 -6.43 11.80 8.19
N PHE A 162 -7.72 12.05 7.93
CA PHE A 162 -8.26 12.10 6.58
C PHE A 162 -8.02 13.48 5.93
N VAL A 163 -7.44 13.48 4.73
CA VAL A 163 -7.25 14.65 3.86
C VAL A 163 -8.32 14.65 2.76
N PRO A 164 -9.40 15.46 2.88
CA PRO A 164 -10.50 15.48 1.92
C PRO A 164 -10.17 16.29 0.64
N PHE A 165 -9.14 15.90 -0.09
CA PHE A 165 -8.69 16.54 -1.34
C PHE A 165 -9.33 15.89 -2.58
N TYR A 166 -9.86 16.69 -3.52
CA TYR A 166 -10.46 16.19 -4.76
C TYR A 166 -9.46 16.15 -5.94
N ALA A 167 -8.38 15.39 -5.75
CA ALA A 167 -7.25 15.28 -6.69
C ALA A 167 -7.69 14.91 -8.12
N GLY A 168 -8.66 14.01 -8.25
CA GLY A 168 -9.16 13.45 -9.51
C GLY A 168 -10.07 14.37 -10.31
N PHE A 169 -10.64 15.38 -9.66
CA PHE A 169 -11.24 16.56 -10.32
C PHE A 169 -10.16 17.55 -10.73
N ASP A 170 -9.20 17.86 -9.84
CA ASP A 170 -8.20 18.90 -10.11
C ASP A 170 -7.33 18.61 -11.33
N VAL A 171 -6.70 17.42 -11.39
CA VAL A 171 -5.89 16.98 -12.54
C VAL A 171 -6.66 17.07 -13.87
N ARG A 172 -8.00 17.02 -13.83
CA ARG A 172 -8.87 17.12 -15.01
C ARG A 172 -9.23 18.55 -15.44
N ARG A 173 -9.01 19.56 -14.59
CA ARG A 173 -9.17 20.98 -14.96
C ARG A 173 -8.13 21.38 -16.00
N PHE A 174 -6.88 21.02 -15.76
CA PHE A 174 -5.71 21.49 -16.50
C PHE A 174 -5.09 20.44 -17.45
N TRP A 175 -5.86 19.41 -17.82
CA TRP A 175 -5.42 18.25 -18.62
C TRP A 175 -4.79 18.58 -19.99
N VAL A 176 -5.08 19.75 -20.57
CA VAL A 176 -4.55 20.22 -21.87
C VAL A 176 -3.77 21.53 -21.71
N TYR A 177 -3.23 21.77 -20.51
CA TYR A 177 -2.50 22.98 -20.14
C TYR A 177 -1.09 22.62 -19.65
N ASN A 178 -0.25 23.65 -19.49
CA ASN A 178 1.14 23.50 -19.06
C ASN A 178 1.26 22.75 -17.71
N VAL A 179 2.31 21.95 -17.55
CA VAL A 179 2.59 21.13 -16.36
C VAL A 179 2.46 21.91 -15.05
N LYS A 180 2.93 23.16 -15.00
CA LYS A 180 2.87 23.97 -13.78
C LYS A 180 1.44 24.13 -13.26
N LEU A 181 0.46 24.36 -14.13
CA LEU A 181 -0.95 24.51 -13.74
C LEU A 181 -1.58 23.17 -13.30
N ARG A 182 -1.00 22.03 -13.69
CA ARG A 182 -1.44 20.69 -13.24
C ARG A 182 -0.86 20.31 -11.89
N ASP A 183 0.28 20.87 -11.52
CA ASP A 183 1.01 20.57 -10.29
C ASP A 183 0.70 21.58 -9.16
N GLU A 184 0.45 22.85 -9.50
CA GLU A 184 0.26 24.00 -8.58
C GLU A 184 -0.64 23.72 -7.37
N LEU A 185 -1.86 23.16 -7.56
CA LEU A 185 -2.76 22.91 -6.42
C LEU A 185 -2.29 21.75 -5.52
N GLY A 186 -1.51 20.80 -6.08
CA GLY A 186 -0.90 19.71 -5.32
C GLY A 186 0.30 20.18 -4.50
N GLU A 187 1.16 21.00 -5.10
CA GLU A 187 2.30 21.66 -4.43
C GLU A 187 1.81 22.55 -3.27
N ASP A 188 0.78 23.35 -3.52
CA ASP A 188 0.13 24.20 -2.51
C ASP A 188 -0.47 23.41 -1.35
N LEU A 189 -1.06 22.23 -1.62
CA LEU A 189 -1.61 21.37 -0.57
C LEU A 189 -0.49 20.70 0.23
N ALA A 190 0.58 20.24 -0.43
CA ALA A 190 1.75 19.68 0.24
C ALA A 190 2.39 20.70 1.21
N GLN A 191 2.57 21.97 0.79
CA GLN A 191 3.01 23.03 1.70
C GLN A 191 2.01 23.24 2.84
N TRP A 192 0.70 23.37 2.53
CA TRP A 192 -0.32 23.61 3.56
C TRP A 192 -0.33 22.51 4.63
N LEU A 193 -0.20 21.24 4.22
CA LEU A 193 -0.09 20.08 5.10
C LEU A 193 1.16 20.16 5.98
N ARG A 194 2.35 20.36 5.39
CA ARG A 194 3.64 20.46 6.10
C ARG A 194 3.64 21.50 7.22
N GLU A 195 2.85 22.57 7.09
CA GLU A 195 2.69 23.61 8.09
C GLU A 195 1.85 23.20 9.32
N ARG A 196 0.93 22.24 9.19
CA ARG A 196 -0.01 21.83 10.26
C ARG A 196 0.69 21.20 11.47
N PRO A 197 0.13 21.31 12.69
CA PRO A 197 0.62 20.55 13.84
C PRO A 197 0.36 19.05 13.70
N GLU A 198 -0.77 18.63 13.11
CA GLU A 198 -1.10 17.21 12.84
C GLU A 198 -0.01 16.54 12.01
N TRP A 199 0.40 17.18 10.91
CA TRP A 199 1.44 16.65 10.03
C TRP A 199 2.77 16.39 10.74
N LYS A 200 3.07 17.20 11.78
CA LYS A 200 4.33 17.11 12.54
C LYS A 200 4.31 16.00 13.59
N LYS A 201 3.19 15.28 13.75
CA LYS A 201 3.05 14.12 14.62
C LYS A 201 3.81 12.92 14.06
N MET A 202 3.35 12.35 12.93
CA MET A 202 3.99 11.20 12.27
C MET A 202 4.53 11.53 10.85
N TYR A 203 4.82 12.80 10.56
CA TYR A 203 5.36 13.28 9.27
C TYR A 203 4.55 12.85 8.03
N GLY A 204 3.24 12.69 8.21
CA GLY A 204 2.29 12.27 7.18
C GLY A 204 1.96 10.78 7.14
N GLN A 205 2.63 9.93 7.92
CA GLN A 205 2.38 8.47 7.91
C GLN A 205 1.02 8.09 8.50
N ASP A 206 0.49 8.92 9.41
CA ASP A 206 -0.86 8.87 9.98
C ASP A 206 -1.92 9.53 9.08
N HIS A 207 -1.53 10.07 7.92
CA HIS A 207 -2.46 10.72 6.99
C HIS A 207 -2.87 9.78 5.86
N PHE A 208 -4.10 9.95 5.38
CA PHE A 208 -4.56 9.31 4.16
C PHE A 208 -5.51 10.19 3.34
N PHE A 209 -5.53 9.99 2.02
CA PHE A 209 -6.50 10.58 1.11
C PHE A 209 -7.08 9.53 0.16
N VAL A 210 -8.21 9.86 -0.46
CA VAL A 210 -8.90 8.97 -1.40
C VAL A 210 -9.05 9.69 -2.74
N THR A 211 -8.70 9.02 -3.84
CA THR A 211 -8.89 9.55 -5.18
C THR A 211 -9.71 8.65 -6.10
N GLY A 212 -10.62 9.28 -6.84
CA GLY A 212 -11.44 8.67 -7.89
C GLY A 212 -10.68 8.52 -9.20
N ARG A 213 -9.35 8.40 -9.15
CA ARG A 213 -8.44 8.20 -10.28
C ARG A 213 -7.40 7.13 -9.96
N VAL A 214 -6.68 6.73 -11.00
CA VAL A 214 -5.65 5.69 -10.95
C VAL A 214 -4.30 6.31 -10.57
N GLY A 215 -3.42 5.55 -9.91
CA GLY A 215 -2.10 6.04 -9.49
C GLY A 215 -1.20 6.59 -10.61
N ARG A 216 -1.50 6.25 -11.87
CA ARG A 216 -0.83 6.78 -13.07
C ARG A 216 -1.19 8.24 -13.38
N ASP A 217 -2.38 8.72 -13.01
CA ASP A 217 -2.80 10.11 -13.26
C ASP A 217 -1.97 11.14 -12.43
N PHE A 218 -1.27 10.67 -11.40
CA PHE A 218 -0.55 11.49 -10.40
C PHE A 218 0.97 11.25 -10.34
N ARG A 219 1.52 10.47 -11.27
CA ARG A 219 2.96 10.16 -11.36
C ARG A 219 3.46 10.34 -12.79
N ARG A 220 3.24 11.54 -13.35
CA ARG A 220 3.69 11.96 -14.69
C ARG A 220 5.17 11.58 -14.90
N VAL A 221 5.52 11.07 -16.08
CA VAL A 221 6.85 10.47 -16.29
C VAL A 221 7.96 11.52 -16.27
N SER A 222 7.81 12.58 -17.07
CA SER A 222 8.70 13.75 -17.13
C SER A 222 7.93 15.08 -17.07
N ASP A 223 8.64 16.21 -17.01
CA ASP A 223 8.03 17.55 -16.94
C ASP A 223 7.79 18.19 -18.32
N LEU A 224 7.56 17.35 -19.33
CA LEU A 224 7.11 17.79 -20.65
C LEU A 224 5.60 18.07 -20.66
N ASP A 225 5.18 19.15 -21.33
CA ASP A 225 3.75 19.48 -21.49
C ASP A 225 2.94 18.41 -22.22
N SER A 226 3.59 17.54 -23.00
CA SER A 226 3.00 16.36 -23.64
C SER A 226 2.62 15.24 -22.69
N ASP A 227 3.25 15.17 -21.51
CA ASP A 227 3.18 13.97 -20.66
C ASP A 227 1.90 13.94 -19.83
N TRP A 228 1.37 12.74 -19.61
CA TRP A 228 0.09 12.49 -18.96
C TRP A 228 0.12 12.72 -17.44
N GLY A 229 -0.87 13.44 -16.92
CA GLY A 229 -1.10 13.58 -15.48
C GLY A 229 -0.37 14.75 -14.82
N ASN A 230 -0.26 14.67 -13.49
CA ASN A 230 0.50 15.60 -12.65
C ASN A 230 1.55 14.88 -11.79
N ASN A 231 2.30 15.63 -10.98
CA ASN A 231 3.36 15.11 -10.10
C ASN A 231 2.92 14.90 -8.64
N LEU A 232 1.62 14.94 -8.32
CA LEU A 232 1.11 14.91 -6.93
C LEU A 232 1.72 13.76 -6.09
N MET A 233 1.72 12.53 -6.62
CA MET A 233 2.25 11.34 -5.94
C MET A 233 3.77 11.13 -6.17
N ARG A 234 4.49 12.22 -6.50
CA ARG A 234 5.95 12.35 -6.43
C ARG A 234 6.39 13.47 -5.46
N LEU A 235 5.45 14.16 -4.82
CA LEU A 235 5.75 15.12 -3.75
C LEU A 235 6.06 14.35 -2.46
N PRO A 236 7.10 14.70 -1.68
CA PRO A 236 7.50 13.94 -0.48
C PRO A 236 6.38 13.73 0.54
N GLU A 237 5.48 14.70 0.68
CA GLU A 237 4.28 14.58 1.51
C GLU A 237 3.39 13.41 1.06
N PHE A 238 3.17 13.29 -0.24
CA PHE A 238 2.31 12.27 -0.85
C PHE A 238 3.04 10.93 -1.07
N GLU A 239 4.36 10.87 -0.90
CA GLU A 239 5.10 9.60 -0.73
C GLU A 239 4.98 9.04 0.70
N ASN A 240 4.86 9.90 1.73
CA ASN A 240 4.64 9.49 3.12
C ASN A 240 3.17 9.17 3.45
N MET A 241 2.23 9.93 2.89
CA MET A 241 0.79 9.77 3.10
C MET A 241 0.22 8.56 2.35
N THR A 242 -0.80 7.91 2.91
CA THR A 242 -1.46 6.77 2.23
C THR A 242 -2.48 7.23 1.19
N MET A 243 -2.49 6.58 0.03
CA MET A 243 -3.42 6.82 -1.07
C MET A 243 -4.38 5.63 -1.26
N LEU A 244 -5.68 5.88 -1.19
CA LEU A 244 -6.71 4.93 -1.63
C LEU A 244 -7.17 5.31 -3.04
N SER A 245 -6.98 4.44 -4.03
CA SER A 245 -7.20 4.74 -5.45
C SER A 245 -8.13 3.73 -6.12
N ILE A 246 -8.77 4.09 -7.25
CA ILE A 246 -9.59 3.12 -8.00
C ILE A 246 -8.74 2.07 -8.73
N GLU A 247 -7.47 2.35 -9.04
CA GLU A 247 -6.47 1.37 -9.49
C GLU A 247 -5.07 1.75 -9.01
N THR A 248 -4.36 0.81 -8.38
CA THR A 248 -2.95 0.94 -7.97
C THR A 248 -1.99 0.55 -9.10
N ASN A 249 -0.79 1.12 -9.06
CA ASN A 249 0.36 0.74 -9.89
C ASN A 249 1.50 0.08 -9.07
N SER A 250 1.17 -0.49 -7.90
CA SER A 250 2.07 -1.22 -7.00
C SER A 250 3.13 -0.38 -6.27
N CYS A 251 2.83 0.90 -5.98
CA CYS A 251 3.57 1.68 -4.98
C CYS A 251 3.23 1.25 -3.55
N SER A 252 4.20 1.36 -2.63
CA SER A 252 4.10 0.86 -1.24
C SER A 252 3.04 1.55 -0.38
N ASN A 253 2.64 2.77 -0.74
CA ASN A 253 1.65 3.60 -0.04
C ASN A 253 0.31 3.74 -0.82
N GLU A 254 0.07 2.93 -1.87
CA GLU A 254 -1.15 3.02 -2.69
C GLU A 254 -1.96 1.72 -2.71
N PHE A 255 -3.18 1.78 -2.18
CA PHE A 255 -4.09 0.64 -2.08
C PHE A 255 -5.30 0.81 -3.00
N ALA A 256 -5.57 -0.20 -3.82
CA ALA A 256 -6.71 -0.22 -4.72
C ALA A 256 -8.02 -0.50 -3.98
N VAL A 257 -9.00 0.37 -4.13
CA VAL A 257 -10.36 0.26 -3.59
C VAL A 257 -11.40 0.21 -4.73
N PRO A 258 -12.57 -0.42 -4.53
CA PRO A 258 -13.56 -0.63 -5.57
C PRO A 258 -13.98 0.62 -6.36
N TYR A 259 -14.17 0.47 -7.67
CA TYR A 259 -14.81 1.49 -8.49
C TYR A 259 -16.26 1.72 -8.03
N PRO A 260 -16.77 2.97 -7.98
CA PRO A 260 -18.17 3.26 -7.71
C PRO A 260 -19.13 2.56 -8.70
N THR A 261 -19.88 1.60 -8.16
CA THR A 261 -20.94 0.81 -8.81
C THR A 261 -22.22 1.64 -9.05
N TYR A 262 -23.26 1.06 -9.67
CA TYR A 262 -24.58 1.69 -9.84
C TYR A 262 -25.54 1.48 -8.65
N PHE A 263 -25.24 0.52 -7.76
CA PHE A 263 -26.07 0.15 -6.61
C PHE A 263 -25.52 0.74 -5.31
N HIS A 264 -26.39 1.42 -4.56
CA HIS A 264 -26.11 2.17 -3.34
C HIS A 264 -27.25 1.96 -2.31
N PRO A 265 -27.31 0.77 -1.68
CA PRO A 265 -28.38 0.40 -0.74
C PRO A 265 -28.32 1.21 0.55
N LYS A 266 -29.47 1.26 1.25
CA LYS A 266 -29.64 1.93 2.55
C LYS A 266 -29.73 0.91 3.70
N THR A 267 -30.18 -0.31 3.39
CA THR A 267 -30.37 -1.41 4.34
C THR A 267 -29.74 -2.70 3.83
N ARG A 268 -29.43 -3.60 4.77
CA ARG A 268 -28.93 -4.95 4.49
C ARG A 268 -29.95 -5.79 3.72
N THR A 269 -31.24 -5.61 3.99
CA THR A 269 -32.35 -6.28 3.28
C THR A 269 -32.33 -6.00 1.78
N GLU A 270 -31.95 -4.79 1.35
CA GLU A 270 -31.79 -4.46 -0.08
C GLU A 270 -30.62 -5.25 -0.71
N VAL A 271 -29.52 -5.43 0.03
CA VAL A 271 -28.37 -6.25 -0.41
C VAL A 271 -28.76 -7.71 -0.55
N GLU A 272 -29.41 -8.28 0.48
CA GLU A 272 -29.83 -9.69 0.50
C GLU A 272 -30.89 -9.98 -0.57
N THR A 273 -31.80 -9.03 -0.83
CA THR A 273 -32.75 -9.09 -1.95
C THR A 273 -32.04 -9.11 -3.31
N TRP A 274 -31.04 -8.24 -3.49
CA TRP A 274 -30.26 -8.19 -4.74
C TRP A 274 -29.40 -9.44 -4.96
N GLN A 275 -28.75 -9.95 -3.90
CA GLN A 275 -28.02 -11.23 -3.94
C GLN A 275 -28.96 -12.37 -4.34
N MET A 276 -30.17 -12.44 -3.77
CA MET A 276 -31.17 -13.44 -4.14
C MET A 276 -31.59 -13.34 -5.62
N GLN A 277 -31.74 -12.13 -6.17
CA GLN A 277 -32.02 -11.93 -7.60
C GLN A 277 -30.87 -12.46 -8.49
N VAL A 278 -29.62 -12.02 -8.27
CA VAL A 278 -28.50 -12.42 -9.15
C VAL A 278 -28.06 -13.88 -8.97
N ARG A 279 -28.46 -14.50 -7.86
CA ARG A 279 -28.38 -15.94 -7.59
C ARG A 279 -29.41 -16.72 -8.42
N THR A 280 -30.68 -16.31 -8.39
CA THR A 280 -31.81 -17.03 -9.02
C THR A 280 -32.00 -16.76 -10.51
N VAL A 281 -31.44 -15.68 -11.06
CA VAL A 281 -31.56 -15.37 -12.49
C VAL A 281 -30.99 -16.48 -13.38
N GLN A 282 -31.79 -16.91 -14.37
CA GLN A 282 -31.36 -17.84 -15.41
C GLN A 282 -30.48 -17.10 -16.42
N ARG A 283 -29.32 -17.68 -16.74
CA ARG A 283 -28.31 -17.07 -17.63
C ARG A 283 -28.34 -17.79 -18.96
N ARG A 284 -28.72 -17.09 -20.04
CA ARG A 284 -28.87 -17.68 -21.38
C ARG A 284 -27.57 -17.75 -22.16
N TYR A 285 -26.65 -16.82 -21.90
CA TYR A 285 -25.37 -16.73 -22.59
C TYR A 285 -24.24 -17.37 -21.78
N LEU A 286 -23.35 -18.11 -22.44
CA LEU A 286 -22.14 -18.61 -21.79
C LEU A 286 -21.25 -17.44 -21.37
N PHE A 287 -21.05 -16.47 -22.27
CA PHE A 287 -20.22 -15.31 -21.97
C PHE A 287 -20.74 -14.01 -22.57
N SER A 288 -20.20 -12.89 -22.13
CA SER A 288 -20.50 -11.57 -22.69
C SER A 288 -19.28 -10.66 -22.77
N PHE A 289 -19.34 -9.71 -23.68
CA PHE A 289 -18.43 -8.57 -23.68
C PHE A 289 -19.22 -7.27 -23.80
N VAL A 290 -18.97 -6.36 -22.87
CA VAL A 290 -19.41 -4.96 -22.93
C VAL A 290 -18.16 -4.14 -23.24
N GLY A 291 -18.11 -3.52 -24.43
CA GLY A 291 -16.93 -2.79 -24.87
C GLY A 291 -16.99 -2.23 -26.28
N ALA A 292 -15.92 -1.54 -26.65
CA ALA A 292 -15.64 -1.03 -27.99
C ALA A 292 -14.20 -1.42 -28.37
N PRO A 293 -13.88 -1.51 -29.69
CA PRO A 293 -12.50 -1.68 -30.13
C PRO A 293 -11.65 -0.46 -29.77
N ARG A 294 -10.32 -0.60 -29.86
CA ARG A 294 -9.36 0.50 -29.72
C ARG A 294 -8.39 0.50 -30.90
N PRO A 295 -8.81 1.02 -32.08
CA PRO A 295 -7.99 0.96 -33.30
C PRO A 295 -6.69 1.75 -33.21
N GLU A 296 -6.60 2.70 -32.27
CA GLU A 296 -5.39 3.50 -31.98
C GLU A 296 -4.39 2.78 -31.05
N MET A 297 -4.69 1.55 -30.58
CA MET A 297 -3.83 0.75 -29.70
C MET A 297 -3.70 -0.68 -30.25
N GLU A 298 -2.74 -0.90 -31.14
CA GLU A 298 -2.51 -2.18 -31.84
C GLU A 298 -2.33 -3.37 -30.90
N GLU A 299 -1.77 -3.14 -29.71
CA GLU A 299 -1.53 -4.18 -28.70
C GLU A 299 -2.82 -4.72 -28.06
N SER A 300 -3.91 -3.95 -28.04
CA SER A 300 -5.09 -4.26 -27.21
C SER A 300 -5.98 -5.36 -27.82
N ILE A 301 -6.18 -6.44 -27.08
CA ILE A 301 -6.99 -7.59 -27.53
C ILE A 301 -8.48 -7.32 -27.71
N ARG A 302 -8.98 -6.11 -27.43
CA ARG A 302 -10.42 -5.79 -27.54
C ARG A 302 -10.97 -6.09 -28.93
N GLY A 303 -10.17 -5.91 -29.99
CA GLY A 303 -10.55 -6.30 -31.35
C GLY A 303 -10.77 -7.82 -31.49
N GLU A 304 -9.84 -8.63 -30.96
CA GLU A 304 -9.93 -10.10 -31.01
C GLU A 304 -11.04 -10.64 -30.10
N VAL A 305 -11.24 -10.05 -28.92
CA VAL A 305 -12.35 -10.38 -28.01
C VAL A 305 -13.71 -10.14 -28.67
N ILE A 306 -13.89 -9.00 -29.37
CA ILE A 306 -15.09 -8.72 -30.16
C ILE A 306 -15.25 -9.74 -31.29
N LYS A 307 -14.18 -10.02 -32.04
CA LYS A 307 -14.16 -10.98 -33.16
C LYS A 307 -14.54 -12.40 -32.71
N GLN A 308 -14.02 -12.89 -31.59
CA GLN A 308 -14.40 -14.21 -31.05
C GLN A 308 -15.84 -14.20 -30.53
N CYS A 309 -16.26 -13.18 -29.80
CA CYS A 309 -17.64 -13.07 -29.31
C CYS A 309 -18.67 -13.06 -30.46
N LEU A 310 -18.43 -12.30 -31.53
CA LEU A 310 -19.30 -12.27 -32.72
C LEU A 310 -19.28 -13.60 -33.48
N ALA A 311 -18.16 -14.32 -33.49
CA ALA A 311 -18.07 -15.66 -34.09
C ALA A 311 -18.82 -16.75 -33.30
N SER A 312 -18.93 -16.60 -31.97
CA SER A 312 -19.64 -17.53 -31.07
C SER A 312 -21.17 -17.43 -31.11
N GLN A 313 -21.74 -16.56 -31.96
CA GLN A 313 -23.18 -16.42 -32.22
C GLN A 313 -24.03 -16.41 -30.93
N GLU A 314 -24.96 -17.35 -30.75
CA GLU A 314 -25.90 -17.40 -29.63
C GLU A 314 -25.23 -17.68 -28.27
N ARG A 315 -23.94 -18.05 -28.23
CA ARG A 315 -23.21 -18.32 -26.98
C ARG A 315 -22.59 -17.07 -26.35
N CYS A 316 -22.42 -15.98 -27.11
CA CYS A 316 -21.87 -14.71 -26.60
C CYS A 316 -22.83 -13.53 -26.75
N LYS A 317 -22.97 -12.72 -25.69
CA LYS A 317 -23.66 -11.43 -25.73
C LYS A 317 -22.68 -10.27 -25.88
N PHE A 318 -22.65 -9.65 -27.06
CA PHE A 318 -21.92 -8.40 -27.27
C PHE A 318 -22.82 -7.18 -27.02
N LEU A 319 -22.32 -6.20 -26.25
CA LEU A 319 -22.86 -4.85 -26.17
C LEU A 319 -21.80 -3.86 -26.66
N ASN A 320 -22.03 -3.29 -27.85
CA ASN A 320 -21.12 -2.33 -28.44
C ASN A 320 -21.21 -0.97 -27.74
N CYS A 321 -20.08 -0.46 -27.27
CA CYS A 321 -19.99 0.87 -26.66
C CYS A 321 -19.67 2.00 -27.65
N ASP A 322 -19.36 1.66 -28.92
CA ASP A 322 -19.01 2.60 -29.99
C ASP A 322 -20.25 3.24 -30.66
N THR A 323 -21.39 3.26 -29.96
CA THR A 323 -22.70 3.64 -30.49
C THR A 323 -23.13 5.05 -30.04
N PRO A 324 -23.73 5.87 -30.92
CA PRO A 324 -24.27 7.18 -30.54
C PRO A 324 -25.35 7.13 -29.44
N SER A 325 -26.01 5.97 -29.28
CA SER A 325 -26.99 5.65 -28.25
C SER A 325 -26.40 5.55 -26.83
N LYS A 326 -25.06 5.56 -26.68
CA LYS A 326 -24.35 5.51 -25.38
C LYS A 326 -24.76 4.30 -24.55
N ASP A 327 -24.88 3.13 -25.17
CA ASP A 327 -25.51 1.95 -24.54
C ASP A 327 -24.77 1.48 -23.29
N CYS A 328 -23.44 1.53 -23.28
CA CYS A 328 -22.62 1.23 -22.10
C CYS A 328 -22.56 2.35 -21.05
N GLY A 329 -23.19 3.50 -21.32
CA GLY A 329 -23.49 4.53 -20.33
C GLY A 329 -24.86 4.35 -19.68
N ASN A 330 -25.70 3.43 -20.19
CA ASN A 330 -26.98 3.07 -19.59
C ASN A 330 -26.79 1.89 -18.61
N PRO A 331 -27.07 2.08 -17.31
CA PRO A 331 -26.88 1.04 -16.30
C PRO A 331 -27.78 -0.18 -16.52
N VAL A 332 -29.04 0.00 -16.93
CA VAL A 332 -29.97 -1.12 -17.19
C VAL A 332 -29.43 -2.02 -18.29
N LYS A 333 -28.94 -1.45 -19.41
CA LYS A 333 -28.41 -2.26 -20.53
C LYS A 333 -27.15 -3.05 -20.15
N VAL A 334 -26.25 -2.47 -19.36
CA VAL A 334 -25.05 -3.15 -18.86
C VAL A 334 -25.43 -4.28 -17.88
N MET A 335 -26.33 -3.98 -16.94
CA MET A 335 -26.79 -4.96 -15.93
C MET A 335 -27.68 -6.06 -16.52
N GLU A 336 -28.42 -5.80 -17.60
CA GLU A 336 -29.19 -6.81 -18.35
C GLU A 336 -28.24 -7.83 -18.99
N VAL A 337 -27.22 -7.35 -19.72
CA VAL A 337 -26.23 -8.20 -20.39
C VAL A 337 -25.42 -9.05 -19.41
N PHE A 338 -25.01 -8.47 -18.27
CA PHE A 338 -24.24 -9.21 -17.26
C PHE A 338 -25.08 -10.13 -16.36
N GLN A 339 -26.36 -9.85 -16.12
CA GLN A 339 -27.23 -10.80 -15.40
C GLN A 339 -27.55 -12.04 -16.25
N ASP A 340 -27.63 -11.89 -17.57
CA ASP A 340 -28.00 -12.96 -18.51
C ASP A 340 -26.81 -13.83 -18.97
N SER A 341 -25.61 -13.57 -18.47
CA SER A 341 -24.36 -14.23 -18.90
C SER A 341 -23.64 -14.91 -17.76
N ILE A 342 -23.11 -16.12 -17.96
CA ILE A 342 -22.35 -16.84 -16.93
C ILE A 342 -20.98 -16.16 -16.68
N PHE A 343 -20.25 -15.91 -17.76
CA PHE A 343 -18.94 -15.27 -17.75
C PHE A 343 -18.97 -13.87 -18.39
N CYS A 344 -18.15 -12.95 -17.88
CA CYS A 344 -18.10 -11.57 -18.35
C CYS A 344 -16.65 -11.16 -18.65
N LEU A 345 -16.34 -10.90 -19.91
CA LEU A 345 -14.98 -10.63 -20.36
C LEU A 345 -14.53 -9.23 -19.94
N GLN A 346 -13.44 -9.16 -19.17
CA GLN A 346 -12.83 -7.93 -18.65
C GLN A 346 -11.39 -7.74 -19.18
N PRO A 347 -11.19 -7.56 -20.51
CA PRO A 347 -9.90 -7.22 -21.07
C PRO A 347 -9.45 -5.81 -20.68
N SER A 348 -8.13 -5.66 -20.57
CA SER A 348 -7.34 -4.46 -20.30
C SER A 348 -7.85 -3.22 -21.07
N GLY A 349 -7.66 -2.03 -20.51
CA GLY A 349 -8.05 -0.74 -21.11
C GLY A 349 -6.85 0.17 -21.31
N ASP A 350 -7.02 1.46 -20.99
CA ASP A 350 -5.90 2.40 -20.80
C ASP A 350 -5.10 2.09 -19.51
N THR A 351 -5.65 1.19 -18.69
CA THR A 351 -5.19 0.67 -17.40
C THR A 351 -5.57 -0.83 -17.27
N PRO A 352 -5.00 -1.59 -16.32
CA PRO A 352 -5.16 -3.05 -16.29
C PRO A 352 -6.53 -3.56 -15.84
N THR A 353 -7.37 -2.74 -15.20
CA THR A 353 -8.76 -3.09 -14.90
C THR A 353 -9.71 -1.95 -15.27
N ARG A 354 -10.98 -2.09 -14.89
CA ARG A 354 -12.07 -1.22 -15.34
C ARG A 354 -13.27 -1.34 -14.42
N ARG A 355 -14.02 -0.25 -14.28
CA ARG A 355 -15.33 -0.20 -13.59
C ARG A 355 -16.26 -1.36 -13.95
N SER A 356 -16.29 -1.74 -15.23
CA SER A 356 -17.10 -2.86 -15.73
C SER A 356 -16.79 -4.24 -15.10
N THR A 357 -15.63 -4.44 -14.48
CA THR A 357 -15.34 -5.61 -13.63
C THR A 357 -16.32 -5.66 -12.46
N PHE A 358 -16.48 -4.53 -11.77
CA PHE A 358 -17.34 -4.36 -10.61
C PHE A 358 -18.82 -4.45 -10.98
N ASP A 359 -19.23 -3.85 -12.10
CA ASP A 359 -20.61 -3.98 -12.57
C ASP A 359 -20.95 -5.44 -12.94
N SER A 360 -19.97 -6.24 -13.41
CA SER A 360 -20.20 -7.68 -13.67
C SER A 360 -20.31 -8.54 -12.40
N VAL A 361 -19.49 -8.25 -11.39
CA VAL A 361 -19.56 -8.90 -10.07
C VAL A 361 -20.88 -8.54 -9.37
N LEU A 362 -21.28 -7.26 -9.42
CA LEU A 362 -22.59 -6.79 -8.95
C LEU A 362 -23.76 -7.51 -9.65
N ALA A 363 -23.61 -7.85 -10.94
CA ALA A 363 -24.60 -8.61 -11.70
C ALA A 363 -24.53 -10.14 -11.46
N GLY A 364 -23.70 -10.64 -10.54
CA GLY A 364 -23.53 -12.07 -10.26
C GLY A 364 -22.85 -12.87 -11.37
N CYS A 365 -22.14 -12.18 -12.28
CA CYS A 365 -21.40 -12.77 -13.40
C CYS A 365 -19.94 -13.04 -13.00
N ILE A 366 -19.35 -14.12 -13.52
CA ILE A 366 -17.95 -14.45 -13.25
C ILE A 366 -17.04 -13.58 -14.15
N PRO A 367 -16.22 -12.66 -13.62
CA PRO A 367 -15.25 -11.92 -14.43
C PRO A 367 -14.20 -12.85 -15.04
N VAL A 368 -13.85 -12.59 -16.30
CA VAL A 368 -12.74 -13.24 -17.02
C VAL A 368 -11.67 -12.20 -17.29
N PHE A 369 -10.51 -12.35 -16.65
CA PHE A 369 -9.37 -11.43 -16.75
C PHE A 369 -8.36 -11.90 -17.80
N PHE A 370 -7.66 -10.93 -18.40
CA PHE A 370 -6.64 -11.17 -19.43
C PHE A 370 -5.22 -10.72 -19.02
N SER A 371 -5.12 -9.81 -18.05
CA SER A 371 -3.92 -9.62 -17.21
C SER A 371 -4.23 -10.02 -15.75
N LEU A 372 -3.23 -10.51 -15.02
CA LEU A 372 -3.31 -10.71 -13.57
C LEU A 372 -3.23 -9.39 -12.78
N ASP A 373 -2.76 -8.30 -13.40
CA ASP A 373 -2.74 -6.96 -12.79
C ASP A 373 -4.16 -6.43 -12.49
N SER A 374 -5.20 -7.02 -13.10
CA SER A 374 -6.59 -6.73 -12.75
C SER A 374 -6.98 -7.22 -11.34
N VAL A 375 -6.18 -8.11 -10.73
CA VAL A 375 -6.42 -8.81 -9.45
C VAL A 375 -5.75 -8.06 -8.28
N GLN A 376 -6.06 -6.77 -8.15
CA GLN A 376 -5.36 -5.86 -7.24
C GLN A 376 -6.10 -5.56 -5.92
N TYR A 377 -7.40 -5.84 -5.83
CA TYR A 377 -8.29 -5.43 -4.74
C TYR A 377 -8.27 -6.36 -3.51
N LYS A 378 -7.06 -6.60 -2.97
CA LYS A 378 -6.75 -7.61 -1.92
C LYS A 378 -7.50 -7.46 -0.59
N TRP A 379 -8.15 -6.33 -0.33
CA TRP A 379 -8.97 -6.11 0.87
C TRP A 379 -10.44 -6.53 0.70
N HIS A 380 -10.96 -6.45 -0.54
CA HIS A 380 -12.39 -6.60 -0.85
C HIS A 380 -12.69 -7.94 -1.54
N PHE A 381 -11.71 -8.53 -2.23
CA PHE A 381 -11.79 -9.81 -2.93
C PHE A 381 -10.94 -10.90 -2.24
N PRO A 382 -11.24 -12.19 -2.43
CA PRO A 382 -10.36 -13.28 -2.07
C PRO A 382 -8.96 -13.14 -2.70
N VAL A 383 -7.90 -13.41 -1.94
CA VAL A 383 -6.51 -13.39 -2.42
C VAL A 383 -6.26 -14.43 -3.52
N ASP A 384 -7.01 -15.53 -3.50
CA ASP A 384 -7.01 -16.56 -4.53
C ASP A 384 -8.13 -16.27 -5.54
N HIS A 385 -7.73 -15.73 -6.70
CA HIS A 385 -8.67 -15.24 -7.71
C HIS A 385 -9.42 -16.33 -8.45
N THR A 386 -8.92 -17.58 -8.46
CA THR A 386 -9.59 -18.72 -9.11
C THR A 386 -10.92 -19.06 -8.45
N LYS A 387 -11.15 -18.60 -7.21
CA LYS A 387 -12.42 -18.74 -6.48
C LYS A 387 -13.55 -17.88 -7.01
N TYR A 388 -13.28 -16.83 -7.79
CA TYR A 388 -14.31 -15.89 -8.28
C TYR A 388 -14.12 -15.45 -9.74
N SER A 389 -13.03 -15.84 -10.40
CA SER A 389 -12.67 -15.36 -11.74
C SER A 389 -11.92 -16.42 -12.55
N VAL A 390 -12.00 -16.30 -13.88
CA VAL A 390 -11.20 -17.07 -14.83
C VAL A 390 -10.08 -16.18 -15.37
N TYR A 391 -8.89 -16.73 -15.59
CA TYR A 391 -7.80 -16.06 -16.29
C TYR A 391 -7.57 -16.69 -17.68
N ILE A 392 -7.40 -15.87 -18.71
CA ILE A 392 -7.04 -16.29 -20.06
C ILE A 392 -5.96 -15.35 -20.60
N SER A 393 -4.77 -15.87 -20.89
CA SER A 393 -3.61 -15.11 -21.38
C SER A 393 -3.95 -14.15 -22.54
N GLU A 394 -3.66 -12.86 -22.33
CA GLU A 394 -3.83 -11.80 -23.35
C GLU A 394 -3.00 -12.11 -24.62
N GLU A 395 -1.77 -12.61 -24.46
CA GLU A 395 -0.91 -13.02 -25.58
C GLU A 395 -1.52 -14.20 -26.35
N ASP A 396 -1.99 -15.24 -25.65
CA ASP A 396 -2.43 -16.47 -26.33
C ASP A 396 -3.76 -16.30 -27.08
N VAL A 397 -4.58 -15.35 -26.66
CA VAL A 397 -5.79 -14.92 -27.39
C VAL A 397 -5.38 -14.13 -28.63
N ARG A 398 -4.44 -13.17 -28.51
CA ARG A 398 -3.95 -12.33 -29.61
C ARG A 398 -3.29 -13.15 -30.72
N ASP A 399 -2.50 -14.15 -30.34
CA ASP A 399 -1.80 -15.06 -31.26
C ASP A 399 -2.72 -16.15 -31.83
N GLY A 400 -3.98 -16.23 -31.39
CA GLY A 400 -4.92 -17.28 -31.80
C GLY A 400 -4.58 -18.70 -31.31
N LYS A 401 -3.64 -18.83 -30.37
CA LYS A 401 -3.26 -20.11 -29.74
C LYS A 401 -4.43 -20.70 -28.92
N VAL A 402 -5.27 -19.84 -28.33
CA VAL A 402 -6.48 -20.24 -27.57
C VAL A 402 -7.77 -19.61 -28.09
N SER A 403 -8.90 -20.22 -27.74
CA SER A 403 -10.24 -19.72 -28.04
C SER A 403 -11.03 -19.57 -26.74
N ILE A 404 -11.56 -18.37 -26.51
CA ILE A 404 -12.24 -17.98 -25.27
C ILE A 404 -13.44 -18.90 -25.00
N GLU A 405 -14.29 -19.11 -26.01
CA GLU A 405 -15.45 -20.01 -25.90
C GLU A 405 -15.04 -21.43 -25.49
N LYS A 406 -13.96 -21.98 -26.08
CA LYS A 406 -13.52 -23.35 -25.79
C LYS A 406 -13.04 -23.50 -24.35
N ILE A 407 -12.28 -22.53 -23.83
CA ILE A 407 -11.83 -22.53 -22.43
C ILE A 407 -13.05 -22.45 -21.50
N LEU A 408 -13.95 -21.48 -21.72
CA LEU A 408 -15.11 -21.29 -20.85
C LEU A 408 -16.13 -22.45 -20.93
N SER A 409 -16.16 -23.18 -22.05
CA SER A 409 -16.98 -24.40 -22.21
C SER A 409 -16.36 -25.67 -21.62
N MET A 410 -15.13 -25.62 -21.10
CA MET A 410 -14.47 -26.75 -20.42
C MET A 410 -14.61 -26.70 -18.90
N ILE A 411 -15.04 -25.56 -18.35
CA ILE A 411 -15.28 -25.37 -16.91
C ILE A 411 -16.57 -26.09 -16.53
N SER A 412 -16.57 -26.83 -15.42
CA SER A 412 -17.74 -27.60 -14.99
C SER A 412 -18.81 -26.71 -14.34
N GLU A 413 -20.07 -27.18 -14.36
CA GLU A 413 -21.17 -26.52 -13.66
C GLU A 413 -20.94 -26.43 -12.14
N GLU A 414 -20.18 -27.36 -11.54
CA GLU A 414 -19.80 -27.31 -10.13
C GLU A 414 -18.82 -26.16 -9.84
N GLU A 415 -17.81 -25.97 -10.70
CA GLU A 415 -16.88 -24.84 -10.62
C GLU A 415 -17.58 -23.50 -10.90
N ILE A 416 -18.51 -23.46 -11.87
CA ILE A 416 -19.35 -22.27 -12.16
C ILE A 416 -20.22 -21.91 -10.96
N LEU A 417 -20.88 -22.89 -10.34
CA LEU A 417 -21.69 -22.67 -9.13
C LEU A 417 -20.81 -22.25 -7.94
N SER A 418 -19.63 -22.85 -7.77
CA SER A 418 -18.67 -22.45 -6.74
C SER A 418 -18.23 -20.98 -6.91
N MET A 419 -17.80 -20.61 -8.12
CA MET A 419 -17.40 -19.23 -8.44
C MET A 419 -18.56 -18.24 -8.27
N ARG A 420 -19.77 -18.54 -8.74
CA ARG A 420 -20.94 -17.66 -8.54
C ARG A 420 -21.31 -17.49 -7.07
N ASN A 421 -21.19 -18.53 -6.24
CA ASN A 421 -21.39 -18.42 -4.79
C ASN A 421 -20.33 -17.52 -4.12
N GLU A 422 -19.11 -17.41 -4.66
CA GLU A 422 -18.10 -16.47 -4.14
C GLU A 422 -18.34 -15.04 -4.65
N VAL A 423 -18.66 -14.87 -5.94
CA VAL A 423 -19.07 -13.59 -6.54
C VAL A 423 -20.23 -12.96 -5.73
N GLU A 424 -21.23 -13.75 -5.34
CA GLU A 424 -22.35 -13.31 -4.51
C GLU A 424 -21.91 -12.72 -3.15
N LYS A 425 -20.88 -13.30 -2.51
CA LYS A 425 -20.31 -12.80 -1.23
C LYS A 425 -19.49 -11.51 -1.40
N ILE A 426 -18.97 -11.25 -2.60
CA ILE A 426 -18.16 -10.07 -2.90
C ILE A 426 -19.04 -8.84 -3.15
N ILE A 427 -20.29 -9.01 -3.61
CA ILE A 427 -21.25 -7.91 -3.87
C ILE A 427 -21.30 -6.83 -2.78
N PRO A 428 -21.58 -7.13 -1.48
CA PRO A 428 -21.56 -6.11 -0.43
C PRO A 428 -20.22 -5.37 -0.32
N LYS A 429 -19.11 -6.05 -0.58
CA LYS A 429 -17.74 -5.54 -0.39
C LYS A 429 -17.29 -4.57 -1.48
N ILE A 430 -18.03 -4.45 -2.57
CA ILE A 430 -17.68 -3.60 -3.71
C ILE A 430 -18.62 -2.42 -3.95
N ILE A 431 -19.73 -2.37 -3.23
CA ILE A 431 -20.68 -1.25 -3.27
C ILE A 431 -20.35 -0.24 -2.18
N TYR A 432 -20.92 0.97 -2.31
CA TYR A 432 -20.84 2.02 -1.31
C TYR A 432 -22.27 2.30 -0.82
N ALA A 433 -22.60 1.98 0.42
CA ALA A 433 -23.94 2.16 0.97
C ALA A 433 -24.27 3.65 1.14
N LYS A 434 -25.52 4.03 0.92
CA LYS A 434 -25.99 5.40 1.10
C LYS A 434 -26.33 5.63 2.58
N PRO A 435 -25.79 6.66 3.25
CA PRO A 435 -26.11 6.95 4.65
C PRO A 435 -27.63 7.05 4.90
N GLY A 436 -28.10 6.30 5.91
CA GLY A 436 -29.52 6.17 6.25
C GLY A 436 -29.99 7.20 7.27
N ALA A 437 -31.27 7.60 7.17
CA ALA A 437 -31.88 8.61 8.04
C ALA A 437 -32.10 8.19 9.51
N LEU A 438 -31.88 6.91 9.83
CA LEU A 438 -31.97 6.35 11.19
C LEU A 438 -30.58 5.95 11.75
N GLY A 439 -29.52 6.48 11.15
CA GLY A 439 -28.16 5.96 11.30
C GLY A 439 -27.89 4.78 10.33
N PRO A 440 -26.62 4.38 10.16
CA PRO A 440 -26.27 3.27 9.29
C PRO A 440 -26.61 1.93 9.94
N GLU A 441 -27.46 1.13 9.29
CA GLU A 441 -27.34 -0.32 9.40
C GLU A 441 -25.96 -0.70 8.86
N LYS A 442 -25.13 -1.39 9.65
CA LYS A 442 -23.72 -1.65 9.31
C LYS A 442 -23.59 -2.75 8.25
N ILE A 443 -23.77 -2.35 7.00
CA ILE A 443 -23.35 -3.11 5.81
C ILE A 443 -21.82 -3.06 5.75
N GLU A 444 -21.15 -4.22 5.66
CA GLU A 444 -19.69 -4.33 5.43
C GLU A 444 -19.37 -3.92 3.98
N ASP A 445 -19.44 -2.62 3.71
CA ASP A 445 -19.29 -2.03 2.37
C ASP A 445 -17.83 -1.70 2.01
N ALA A 446 -17.59 -1.24 0.78
CA ALA A 446 -16.25 -0.94 0.29
C ALA A 446 -15.48 0.10 1.13
N PHE A 447 -16.20 1.00 1.83
CA PHE A 447 -15.65 1.98 2.76
C PHE A 447 -15.44 1.38 4.15
N GLU A 448 -16.42 0.64 4.69
CA GLU A 448 -16.29 -0.02 6.01
C GLU A 448 -15.17 -1.08 6.02
N ILE A 449 -14.77 -1.59 4.84
CA ILE A 449 -13.59 -2.45 4.68
C ILE A 449 -12.30 -1.63 4.58
N ALA A 450 -12.30 -0.51 3.84
CA ALA A 450 -11.07 0.26 3.58
C ALA A 450 -10.60 1.05 4.80
N LEU A 451 -11.51 1.72 5.52
CA LEU A 451 -11.13 2.62 6.61
C LEU A 451 -10.48 1.88 7.81
N PRO A 452 -10.97 0.73 8.29
CA PRO A 452 -10.29 -0.04 9.34
C PRO A 452 -8.97 -0.68 8.88
N ARG A 453 -8.73 -0.85 7.58
CA ARG A 453 -7.44 -1.34 7.06
C ARG A 453 -6.35 -0.28 7.15
N GLN A 454 -6.70 0.99 6.93
CA GLN A 454 -5.84 2.14 7.19
C GLN A 454 -5.41 2.19 8.66
N LEU A 455 -6.40 2.25 9.56
CA LEU A 455 -6.26 2.39 11.03
C LEU A 455 -5.44 1.28 11.74
N LEU A 456 -5.10 0.21 11.03
CA LEU A 456 -4.27 -0.90 11.52
C LEU A 456 -2.78 -0.78 11.15
N MET A 457 -2.39 0.16 10.28
CA MET A 457 -1.00 0.33 9.82
C MET A 457 -0.20 1.33 10.67
N GLU A 458 -0.86 2.18 11.44
CA GLU A 458 -0.31 3.46 11.95
C GLU A 458 0.13 3.43 13.44
N ARG A 459 0.60 2.27 13.96
CA ARG A 459 0.75 2.05 15.42
C ARG A 459 2.17 2.04 16.01
N GLU A 460 3.21 2.46 15.29
CA GLU A 460 4.62 2.25 15.72
C GLU A 460 5.55 3.51 15.65
N THR A 461 5.43 4.51 16.56
CA THR A 461 6.52 5.41 17.15
C THR A 461 6.02 6.76 17.79
N GLU A 462 6.62 7.31 18.90
CA GLU A 462 6.50 8.74 19.38
C GLU A 462 7.36 9.16 20.66
N GLU A 463 7.63 10.50 20.91
CA GLU A 463 7.78 11.31 22.23
C GLU A 463 8.82 12.55 22.36
N SER A 464 8.47 13.71 23.05
CA SER A 464 9.28 14.88 23.71
C SER A 464 9.66 16.25 22.95
N SER A 465 10.12 17.49 23.43
CA SER A 465 10.21 18.40 24.68
C SER A 465 10.68 19.94 24.43
N SER A 466 10.87 20.90 25.42
CA SER A 466 11.33 22.39 25.34
C SER A 466 11.87 23.10 26.68
N ARG A 467 12.19 24.42 27.03
CA ARG A 467 12.10 25.90 26.61
C ARG A 467 12.93 26.96 27.55
N GLY A 468 13.02 28.33 27.35
CA GLY A 468 13.68 29.39 28.28
C GLY A 468 13.66 30.96 27.93
N ASP A 469 14.16 31.96 28.77
CA ASP A 469 14.31 33.49 28.50
C ASP A 469 15.35 34.43 29.34
N ARG A 470 15.09 35.69 29.90
CA ARG A 470 16.04 36.92 30.12
C ARG A 470 15.94 37.90 31.40
N GLU A 471 16.73 39.05 31.57
CA GLU A 471 16.43 40.49 32.14
C GLU A 471 17.55 41.55 32.69
N GLU A 472 17.28 42.68 33.47
CA GLU A 472 17.83 44.15 33.39
C GLU A 472 18.20 45.11 34.68
N GLU A 473 18.11 46.53 34.65
CA GLU A 473 18.29 47.74 35.66
C GLU A 473 19.68 48.53 35.97
N ASP A 474 19.94 49.78 36.58
CA ASP A 474 19.36 51.15 37.03
C ASP A 474 20.43 52.31 37.51
N VAL A 475 20.13 53.66 37.74
CA VAL A 475 21.05 54.87 38.13
C VAL A 475 20.42 56.17 38.89
N LYS A 476 21.15 57.09 39.68
CA LYS A 476 20.69 58.40 40.41
C LYS A 476 21.72 59.62 40.75
N VAL A 477 21.35 60.81 41.38
CA VAL A 477 22.05 62.20 41.48
C VAL A 477 21.71 63.22 42.71
N ILE A 478 22.54 64.24 43.20
CA ILE A 478 22.21 65.54 44.03
C ILE A 478 23.31 66.70 44.25
N GLU A 479 23.06 67.87 44.99
CA GLU A 479 23.86 69.19 45.23
C GLU A 479 23.80 69.83 46.73
N TRP A 480 24.03 71.11 47.28
CA TRP A 480 24.19 72.62 46.97
C TRP A 480 24.81 73.57 48.16
N GLU A 481 24.73 74.97 48.14
CA GLU A 481 24.85 76.11 49.22
C GLU A 481 26.22 76.92 49.54
N GLU A 482 26.46 78.14 50.18
CA GLU A 482 25.79 79.35 50.91
C GLU A 482 26.61 80.77 51.01
N PHE A 483 26.49 81.72 52.02
CA PHE A 483 26.88 83.23 52.06
C PHE A 483 27.71 83.81 53.33
N ASP A 484 27.88 85.07 53.91
CA ASP A 484 27.40 86.54 53.95
C ASP A 484 28.31 87.64 54.73
N ASN A 485 28.00 88.99 54.73
CA ASN A 485 28.14 90.19 55.68
C ASN A 485 29.41 91.14 55.98
N GLU A 486 29.38 92.46 55.61
CA GLU A 486 30.10 93.63 56.25
C GLU A 486 29.38 95.00 56.02
N LEU A 487 28.70 95.59 57.03
CA LEU A 487 27.62 96.58 56.79
C LEU A 487 27.79 98.03 57.33
N THR A 488 28.93 98.42 57.92
CA THR A 488 29.04 99.73 58.65
C THR A 488 29.85 100.82 57.91
N ARG A 489 30.58 100.48 56.85
CA ARG A 489 31.26 101.47 55.98
C ARG A 489 30.29 102.31 55.12
N LEU A 490 28.98 102.04 55.26
CA LEU A 490 27.93 102.44 54.33
C LEU A 490 27.42 103.88 54.45
N TRP A 491 27.52 104.58 55.59
CA TRP A 491 26.73 105.81 55.78
C TRP A 491 27.31 107.12 55.19
N SER A 492 28.63 107.32 55.21
CA SER A 492 29.24 108.46 54.46
C SER A 492 29.27 108.19 52.97
N LEU A 493 29.49 106.92 52.59
CA LEU A 493 29.20 106.42 51.26
C LEU A 493 27.73 106.70 50.90
N SER A 494 26.76 106.47 51.79
CA SER A 494 25.31 106.50 51.51
C SER A 494 24.83 107.76 50.77
N SER A 495 25.39 108.94 51.00
CA SER A 495 24.94 110.15 50.27
C SER A 495 25.52 110.27 48.85
N ALA A 496 26.82 110.00 48.68
CA ALA A 496 27.46 109.98 47.37
C ALA A 496 27.03 108.75 46.55
N LEU A 497 26.92 107.61 47.24
CA LEU A 497 26.25 106.40 46.79
C LEU A 497 24.83 106.75 46.38
N LYS A 498 23.97 107.36 47.20
CA LYS A 498 22.57 107.67 46.84
C LYS A 498 22.44 108.38 45.50
N LEU A 499 23.27 109.40 45.24
CA LEU A 499 23.20 110.13 43.96
C LEU A 499 23.80 109.32 42.79
N ALA A 500 24.90 108.61 43.02
CA ALA A 500 25.45 107.65 42.07
C ALA A 500 24.54 106.41 41.88
N THR A 501 23.67 106.10 42.85
CA THR A 501 22.82 104.92 42.94
C THR A 501 21.39 105.22 42.53
N GLU A 502 20.96 106.47 42.50
CA GLU A 502 19.80 106.94 41.72
C GLU A 502 20.15 106.91 40.22
N LYS A 503 21.37 107.34 39.84
CA LYS A 503 21.91 107.09 38.49
C LYS A 503 22.14 105.60 38.20
N LYS A 504 22.61 104.81 39.18
CA LYS A 504 22.66 103.36 39.06
C LYS A 504 21.25 102.81 38.88
N LEU A 505 20.29 103.03 39.78
CA LEU A 505 18.91 102.53 39.71
C LEU A 505 18.11 102.98 38.47
N THR A 506 18.55 104.00 37.73
CA THR A 506 17.94 104.39 36.44
C THR A 506 18.67 103.83 35.21
N LEU A 507 19.93 103.40 35.36
CA LEU A 507 20.72 102.69 34.33
C LEU A 507 20.77 101.17 34.55
N GLN A 508 20.59 100.70 35.78
CA GLN A 508 20.71 99.32 36.26
C GLN A 508 19.59 98.45 35.69
N PRO A 509 18.29 98.76 35.80
CA PRO A 509 17.25 97.97 35.13
C PRO A 509 17.36 98.00 33.59
N LYS A 510 17.98 99.04 33.02
CA LYS A 510 18.28 99.10 31.58
C LYS A 510 19.48 98.22 31.20
N LEU A 511 20.55 98.23 31.99
CA LEU A 511 21.74 97.43 31.77
C LEU A 511 21.48 95.96 32.11
N GLU A 512 20.72 95.66 33.16
CA GLU A 512 20.25 94.33 33.54
C GLU A 512 19.29 93.78 32.50
N SER A 513 18.34 94.56 31.95
CA SER A 513 17.52 94.07 30.82
C SER A 513 18.36 93.78 29.58
N LEU A 514 19.38 94.59 29.26
CA LEU A 514 20.29 94.32 28.13
C LEU A 514 21.22 93.11 28.39
N ILE A 515 21.72 92.95 29.62
CA ILE A 515 22.53 91.80 30.05
C ILE A 515 21.67 90.53 30.06
N GLN A 516 20.43 90.59 30.54
CA GLN A 516 19.49 89.46 30.56
C GLN A 516 19.09 89.06 29.14
N VAL A 517 18.77 90.01 28.26
CA VAL A 517 18.47 89.72 26.84
C VAL A 517 19.69 89.14 26.11
N SER A 518 20.90 89.65 26.37
CA SER A 518 22.13 89.11 25.76
C SER A 518 22.55 87.76 26.34
N ALA A 519 22.38 87.53 27.64
CA ALA A 519 22.63 86.24 28.29
C ALA A 519 21.60 85.18 27.87
N GLU A 520 20.33 85.56 27.73
CA GLU A 520 19.29 84.65 27.23
C GLU A 520 19.48 84.36 25.73
N SER A 521 19.89 85.36 24.94
CA SER A 521 20.31 85.15 23.55
C SER A 521 21.51 84.19 23.47
N LEU A 522 22.53 84.38 24.30
CA LEU A 522 23.71 83.51 24.37
C LEU A 522 23.36 82.08 24.82
N LYS A 523 22.46 81.94 25.79
CA LYS A 523 21.92 80.64 26.23
C LYS A 523 21.21 79.93 25.08
N ARG A 524 20.33 80.62 24.36
CA ARG A 524 19.62 80.08 23.18
C ARG A 524 20.58 79.71 22.05
N THR A 525 21.66 80.46 21.81
CA THR A 525 22.69 80.06 20.81
C THR A 525 23.50 78.86 21.25
N ASN A 526 23.83 78.73 22.55
CA ASN A 526 24.55 77.57 23.07
C ASN A 526 23.68 76.30 23.01
N GLU A 527 22.39 76.40 23.35
CA GLU A 527 21.41 75.32 23.19
C GLU A 527 21.26 74.90 21.72
N LEU A 528 21.24 75.87 20.78
CA LEU A 528 21.21 75.59 19.34
C LEU A 528 22.48 74.88 18.84
N GLU A 529 23.66 75.27 19.33
CA GLU A 529 24.92 74.63 18.97
C GLU A 529 25.03 73.22 19.57
N GLU A 530 24.57 73.01 20.81
CA GLU A 530 24.51 71.66 21.39
C GLU A 530 23.51 70.76 20.63
N MET A 531 22.34 71.28 20.24
CA MET A 531 21.39 70.55 19.38
C MET A 531 22.00 70.22 18.01
N ARG A 532 22.77 71.14 17.41
CA ARG A 532 23.50 70.91 16.15
C ARG A 532 24.55 69.81 16.30
N GLN A 533 25.34 69.81 17.37
CA GLN A 533 26.35 68.78 17.63
C GLN A 533 25.71 67.41 17.91
N ARG A 534 24.64 67.35 18.70
CA ARG A 534 23.83 66.14 18.92
C ARG A 534 23.21 65.62 17.61
N LEU A 535 22.84 66.50 16.67
CA LEU A 535 22.31 66.12 15.36
C LEU A 535 23.38 65.53 14.43
N GLU A 536 24.55 66.16 14.32
CA GLU A 536 25.67 65.64 13.51
C GLU A 536 26.22 64.32 14.07
N ALA A 537 26.29 64.16 15.40
CA ALA A 537 26.65 62.89 16.02
C ALA A 537 25.64 61.76 15.70
N LYS A 538 24.33 62.06 15.72
CA LYS A 538 23.29 61.10 15.30
C LYS A 538 23.37 60.77 13.82
N LYS A 539 23.60 61.77 12.96
CA LYS A 539 23.79 61.60 11.51
C LYS A 539 24.98 60.69 11.20
N LEU A 540 26.13 60.90 11.83
CA LEU A 540 27.31 60.03 11.68
C LEU A 540 27.02 58.57 12.11
N MET A 541 26.23 58.36 13.17
CA MET A 541 25.79 57.02 13.56
C MET A 541 24.83 56.40 12.54
N VAL A 542 23.89 57.16 11.98
CA VAL A 542 22.99 56.68 10.91
C VAL A 542 23.77 56.32 9.66
N ASP A 543 24.73 57.15 9.23
CA ASP A 543 25.58 56.89 8.07
C ASP A 543 26.44 55.62 8.26
N LYS A 544 27.07 55.48 9.44
CA LYS A 544 27.83 54.26 9.80
C LYS A 544 26.93 53.02 9.79
N THR A 545 25.74 53.10 10.38
CA THR A 545 24.78 51.98 10.44
C THR A 545 24.24 51.62 9.05
N SER A 546 24.02 52.61 8.19
CA SER A 546 23.61 52.43 6.78
C SER A 546 24.67 51.70 5.96
N VAL A 547 25.95 52.04 6.14
CA VAL A 547 27.07 51.30 5.52
C VAL A 547 27.14 49.88 6.05
N THR A 548 27.04 49.66 7.37
CA THR A 548 27.04 48.31 7.94
C THR A 548 25.88 47.46 7.43
N CYS A 549 24.67 48.04 7.36
CA CYS A 549 23.46 47.36 6.87
C CYS A 549 23.63 46.86 5.42
N LYS A 550 24.21 47.70 4.53
CA LYS A 550 24.48 47.33 3.13
C LYS A 550 25.52 46.21 2.99
N VAL A 551 26.52 46.17 3.87
CA VAL A 551 27.48 45.04 3.89
C VAL A 551 26.78 43.76 4.33
N THR A 552 25.97 43.80 5.40
CA THR A 552 25.20 42.63 5.84
C THR A 552 24.16 42.17 4.81
N GLU A 553 23.55 43.10 4.05
CA GLU A 553 22.64 42.79 2.95
C GLU A 553 23.36 42.03 1.82
N GLN A 554 24.59 42.45 1.47
CA GLN A 554 25.43 41.74 0.50
C GLN A 554 25.90 40.37 1.01
N ASP A 555 26.29 40.25 2.28
CA ASP A 555 26.70 38.98 2.88
C ASP A 555 25.53 37.99 3.01
N VAL A 556 24.32 38.46 3.34
CA VAL A 556 23.10 37.64 3.36
C VAL A 556 22.76 37.18 1.95
N LYS A 557 22.75 38.09 0.97
CA LYS A 557 22.45 37.74 -0.43
C LYS A 557 23.45 36.75 -1.02
N LYS A 558 24.74 36.90 -0.71
CA LYS A 558 25.75 35.92 -1.12
C LYS A 558 25.46 34.54 -0.51
N LYS A 559 25.10 34.45 0.77
CA LYS A 559 24.72 33.18 1.41
C LYS A 559 23.45 32.58 0.82
N GLU A 560 22.50 33.42 0.38
CA GLU A 560 21.29 32.98 -0.33
C GLU A 560 21.65 32.38 -1.71
N ASP A 561 22.52 33.03 -2.48
CA ASP A 561 23.04 32.52 -3.76
C ASP A 561 23.84 31.20 -3.57
N ASP A 562 24.74 31.15 -2.59
CA ASP A 562 25.54 29.97 -2.24
C ASP A 562 24.63 28.78 -1.82
N LEU A 563 23.66 29.02 -0.93
CA LEU A 563 22.67 28.01 -0.51
C LEU A 563 21.76 27.57 -1.67
N SER A 564 21.39 28.49 -2.57
CA SER A 564 20.59 28.17 -3.75
C SER A 564 21.34 27.27 -4.74
N ALA A 565 22.67 27.35 -4.80
CA ALA A 565 23.51 26.42 -5.56
C ALA A 565 23.58 25.04 -4.88
N GLU A 566 23.73 25.00 -3.55
CA GLU A 566 23.80 23.75 -2.77
C GLU A 566 22.47 22.98 -2.82
N VAL A 567 21.32 23.66 -2.67
CA VAL A 567 19.98 23.06 -2.83
C VAL A 567 19.78 22.49 -4.25
N ARG A 568 20.25 23.18 -5.29
CA ARG A 568 20.21 22.65 -6.67
C ARG A 568 21.07 21.41 -6.84
N SER A 569 22.26 21.37 -6.23
CA SER A 569 23.12 20.18 -6.20
C SER A 569 22.44 18.99 -5.52
N LEU A 570 21.81 19.23 -4.36
CA LEU A 570 21.02 18.21 -3.64
C LEU A 570 19.81 17.72 -4.44
N LEU A 571 19.14 18.58 -5.21
CA LEU A 571 18.04 18.18 -6.11
C LEU A 571 18.51 17.23 -7.22
N VAL A 572 19.69 17.50 -7.81
CA VAL A 572 20.31 16.62 -8.83
C VAL A 572 20.76 15.29 -8.20
N GLY A 573 21.27 15.32 -6.97
CA GLY A 573 21.56 14.11 -6.19
C GLY A 573 20.30 13.28 -5.90
N GLY A 574 19.23 13.90 -5.43
CA GLY A 574 17.96 13.25 -5.11
C GLY A 574 17.26 12.66 -6.32
N THR A 575 17.23 13.36 -7.46
CA THR A 575 16.68 12.83 -8.72
C THR A 575 17.52 11.66 -9.26
N THR A 576 18.85 11.74 -9.18
CA THR A 576 19.75 10.62 -9.55
C THR A 576 19.53 9.39 -8.65
N LEU A 577 19.38 9.61 -7.34
CA LEU A 577 19.08 8.54 -6.37
C LEU A 577 17.70 7.92 -6.60
N SER A 578 16.68 8.74 -6.92
CA SER A 578 15.33 8.27 -7.26
C SER A 578 15.35 7.40 -8.53
N ILE A 579 16.03 7.83 -9.59
CA ILE A 579 16.20 7.02 -10.81
C ILE A 579 16.91 5.69 -10.53
N ALA A 580 17.90 5.68 -9.63
CA ALA A 580 18.59 4.45 -9.21
C ALA A 580 17.67 3.52 -8.40
N LYS A 581 16.87 4.08 -7.47
CA LYS A 581 15.87 3.35 -6.67
C LYS A 581 14.82 2.69 -7.57
N THR A 582 14.25 3.42 -8.51
CA THR A 582 13.23 2.90 -9.46
C THR A 582 13.80 1.74 -10.29
N LYS A 583 15.00 1.88 -10.87
CA LYS A 583 15.64 0.79 -11.64
C LYS A 583 15.92 -0.46 -10.81
N LEU A 584 16.27 -0.30 -9.54
CA LEU A 584 16.46 -1.43 -8.62
C LEU A 584 15.12 -2.14 -8.34
N GLN A 585 14.05 -1.38 -8.14
CA GLN A 585 12.70 -1.92 -7.94
C GLN A 585 12.17 -2.64 -9.20
N GLU A 586 12.31 -2.04 -10.38
CA GLU A 586 11.99 -2.66 -11.68
C GLU A 586 12.72 -4.01 -11.86
N SER A 587 14.01 -4.04 -11.55
CA SER A 587 14.84 -5.25 -11.62
C SER A 587 14.38 -6.33 -10.64
N ASN A 588 13.94 -5.94 -9.43
CA ASN A 588 13.45 -6.90 -8.43
C ASN A 588 12.08 -7.47 -8.81
N CYS A 589 11.16 -6.64 -9.32
CA CYS A 589 9.87 -7.10 -9.84
C CYS A 589 10.02 -8.12 -11.00
N GLN A 590 11.02 -7.94 -11.87
CA GLN A 590 11.33 -8.91 -12.93
C GLN A 590 11.83 -10.26 -12.40
N LEU A 591 12.49 -10.30 -11.24
CA LEU A 591 12.94 -11.55 -10.60
C LEU A 591 11.79 -12.29 -9.90
N GLU A 592 10.81 -11.57 -9.39
CA GLU A 592 9.64 -12.14 -8.70
C GLU A 592 8.51 -12.58 -9.64
N GLY A 593 8.44 -12.01 -10.86
CA GLY A 593 7.44 -12.32 -11.88
C GLY A 593 7.53 -13.71 -12.54
N GLU A 594 6.67 -13.97 -13.54
CA GLU A 594 6.49 -15.28 -14.19
C GLU A 594 7.71 -15.81 -14.97
N SER A 595 8.67 -14.93 -15.30
CA SER A 595 9.93 -15.27 -15.96
C SER A 595 11.09 -15.59 -14.99
N GLY A 596 10.94 -15.26 -13.71
CA GLY A 596 11.99 -15.34 -12.69
C GLY A 596 11.93 -16.58 -11.80
N TYR A 597 11.89 -16.39 -10.48
CA TYR A 597 11.93 -17.49 -9.50
C TYR A 597 10.77 -18.50 -9.66
N SER A 598 9.61 -18.04 -10.11
CA SER A 598 8.44 -18.88 -10.42
C SER A 598 8.71 -19.84 -11.60
N HIS A 599 9.37 -19.37 -12.66
CA HIS A 599 9.83 -20.17 -13.78
C HIS A 599 10.88 -21.19 -13.34
N LEU A 600 11.88 -20.74 -12.58
CA LEU A 600 12.96 -21.60 -12.08
C LEU A 600 12.42 -22.73 -11.20
N LYS A 601 11.46 -22.43 -10.30
CA LYS A 601 10.75 -23.44 -9.50
C LYS A 601 9.98 -24.42 -10.38
N THR A 602 9.28 -23.93 -11.41
CA THR A 602 8.54 -24.77 -12.37
C THR A 602 9.46 -25.71 -13.17
N VAL A 603 10.61 -25.22 -13.63
CA VAL A 603 11.62 -26.04 -14.34
C VAL A 603 12.27 -27.05 -13.40
N THR A 604 12.58 -26.66 -12.17
CA THR A 604 13.14 -27.55 -11.13
C THR A 604 12.17 -28.69 -10.80
N ASN A 605 10.87 -28.39 -10.64
CA ASN A 605 9.84 -29.40 -10.41
C ASN A 605 9.71 -30.38 -11.60
N LYS A 606 9.82 -29.89 -12.84
CA LYS A 606 9.84 -30.74 -14.05
C LYS A 606 11.09 -31.64 -14.09
N LEU A 607 12.25 -31.13 -13.71
CA LEU A 607 13.50 -31.90 -13.62
C LEU A 607 13.40 -32.99 -12.54
N ARG A 608 13.01 -32.65 -11.30
CA ARG A 608 12.87 -33.60 -10.18
C ARG A 608 11.88 -34.72 -10.48
N LYS A 609 10.74 -34.41 -11.12
CA LYS A 609 9.78 -35.43 -11.62
C LYS A 609 10.43 -36.38 -12.64
N ARG A 610 11.26 -35.88 -13.55
CA ARG A 610 12.02 -36.73 -14.49
C ARG A 610 13.07 -37.58 -13.78
N GLN A 611 13.77 -37.04 -12.78
CA GLN A 611 14.73 -37.79 -11.96
C GLN A 611 14.03 -38.93 -11.21
N GLN A 612 12.93 -38.64 -10.52
CA GLN A 612 12.11 -39.64 -9.82
C GLN A 612 11.64 -40.76 -10.77
N TYR A 613 11.19 -40.41 -11.99
CA TYR A 613 10.81 -41.41 -12.99
C TYR A 613 12.00 -42.30 -13.42
N MET A 614 13.17 -41.72 -13.68
CA MET A 614 14.36 -42.51 -14.06
C MET A 614 14.83 -43.41 -12.90
N VAL A 615 14.75 -42.94 -11.65
CA VAL A 615 15.05 -43.73 -10.45
C VAL A 615 14.02 -44.83 -10.19
N SER A 616 12.74 -44.64 -10.54
CA SER A 616 11.74 -45.72 -10.49
C SER A 616 12.05 -46.84 -11.48
N GLN A 617 12.57 -46.51 -12.67
CA GLN A 617 13.05 -47.54 -13.62
C GLN A 617 14.24 -48.33 -13.07
N VAL A 618 15.23 -47.67 -12.45
CA VAL A 618 16.35 -48.39 -11.78
C VAL A 618 15.84 -49.28 -10.65
N SER A 619 14.87 -48.81 -9.86
CA SER A 619 14.23 -49.59 -8.80
C SER A 619 13.39 -50.78 -9.30
N PHE A 620 12.91 -50.72 -10.55
CA PHE A 620 12.21 -51.85 -11.20
C PHE A 620 13.20 -52.89 -11.74
N ILE A 621 14.35 -52.45 -12.27
CA ILE A 621 15.43 -53.33 -12.73
C ILE A 621 16.18 -53.98 -11.54
N TYR A 622 16.34 -53.25 -10.44
CA TYR A 622 17.05 -53.67 -9.22
C TYR A 622 16.15 -53.62 -7.96
N PRO A 623 15.11 -54.46 -7.87
CA PRO A 623 14.16 -54.44 -6.76
C PRO A 623 14.80 -54.85 -5.43
N LEU A 624 14.58 -54.01 -4.40
CA LEU A 624 15.11 -54.14 -3.04
C LEU A 624 14.04 -54.59 -2.05
N LYS A 625 13.83 -55.91 -1.97
CA LYS A 625 12.82 -56.54 -1.11
C LYS A 625 13.36 -56.81 0.31
N ILE A 626 12.47 -56.86 1.28
CA ILE A 626 12.74 -57.30 2.65
C ILE A 626 12.07 -58.66 2.83
N GLU A 627 12.77 -59.64 3.38
CA GLU A 627 12.18 -60.87 3.90
C GLU A 627 12.22 -60.85 5.43
N ALA A 628 11.10 -61.15 6.07
CA ALA A 628 11.09 -61.58 7.47
C ALA A 628 11.59 -63.03 7.54
N GLY A 629 12.47 -63.33 8.51
CA GLY A 629 12.98 -64.69 8.70
C GLY A 629 11.90 -65.64 9.25
N PRO A 630 12.00 -66.95 8.98
CA PRO A 630 11.13 -67.94 9.61
C PRO A 630 11.39 -68.00 11.11
N SER A 631 10.34 -68.20 11.90
CA SER A 631 10.45 -68.57 13.30
C SER A 631 11.10 -69.96 13.42
N GLN A 632 12.18 -70.06 14.19
CA GLN A 632 12.58 -71.35 14.74
C GLN A 632 11.73 -71.60 15.99
N ASP A 633 11.02 -72.74 16.00
CA ASP A 633 10.27 -73.21 17.15
C ASP A 633 11.20 -73.68 18.28
N GLN A 634 10.59 -73.92 19.44
CA GLN A 634 11.27 -74.22 20.69
C GLN A 634 11.87 -75.63 20.74
N GLU A 635 13.10 -75.74 21.24
CA GLU A 635 13.46 -76.82 22.17
C GLU A 635 13.99 -76.20 23.48
N LEU A 636 13.93 -76.96 24.57
CA LEU A 636 13.95 -76.46 25.95
C LEU A 636 15.36 -76.35 26.57
N GLU A 637 15.40 -75.68 27.73
CA GLU A 637 16.36 -75.73 28.86
C GLU A 637 16.93 -74.33 29.25
N SER A 638 16.95 -73.88 30.51
CA SER A 638 16.06 -74.10 31.67
C SER A 638 16.31 -73.05 32.80
N PHE A 639 15.35 -72.91 33.72
CA PHE A 639 15.42 -72.24 35.04
C PHE A 639 15.62 -70.68 35.12
N PRO A 640 15.27 -70.01 36.25
CA PRO A 640 14.68 -68.66 36.20
C PRO A 640 15.24 -67.62 37.18
N GLY A 641 14.96 -66.33 36.91
CA GLY A 641 15.08 -65.27 37.91
C GLY A 641 15.17 -63.85 37.32
N GLY A 642 14.61 -62.86 38.03
CA GLY A 642 14.69 -61.44 37.65
C GLY A 642 13.43 -60.92 36.95
N SER A 643 12.77 -59.91 37.53
CA SER A 643 11.52 -59.35 37.03
C SER A 643 11.68 -57.89 36.58
N ARG A 644 10.91 -57.49 35.56
CA ARG A 644 10.64 -56.11 35.09
C ARG A 644 11.82 -55.37 34.41
N LEU A 645 11.68 -55.17 33.10
CA LEU A 645 11.15 -53.89 32.58
C LEU A 645 10.57 -54.08 31.17
N VAL A 646 9.56 -53.28 30.81
CA VAL A 646 8.72 -53.49 29.61
C VAL A 646 8.91 -52.35 28.62
N GLY A 647 9.22 -52.70 27.37
CA GLY A 647 9.10 -51.82 26.20
C GLY A 647 10.18 -50.74 26.05
N THR A 648 10.71 -50.45 24.86
CA THR A 648 10.49 -51.05 23.53
C THR A 648 11.84 -51.39 22.88
N LYS A 649 11.98 -52.60 22.33
CA LYS A 649 13.09 -52.93 21.42
C LYS A 649 12.70 -52.50 20.01
N PRO A 650 13.64 -52.02 19.17
CA PRO A 650 13.39 -51.83 17.75
C PRO A 650 12.93 -53.13 17.09
N VAL A 651 11.93 -53.06 16.21
CA VAL A 651 11.48 -54.20 15.41
C VAL A 651 12.65 -54.68 14.55
N SER A 652 12.87 -56.00 14.51
CA SER A 652 13.94 -56.61 13.72
C SER A 652 13.70 -56.38 12.23
N GLN A 653 14.42 -55.42 11.64
CA GLN A 653 14.42 -55.19 10.21
C GLN A 653 14.93 -56.44 9.49
N GLY A 654 14.08 -57.05 8.65
CA GLY A 654 14.43 -58.22 7.85
C GLY A 654 15.53 -57.91 6.83
N SER A 655 16.29 -58.94 6.43
CA SER A 655 17.42 -58.75 5.51
C SER A 655 16.96 -58.21 4.15
N VAL A 656 17.50 -57.05 3.74
CA VAL A 656 17.28 -56.50 2.39
C VAL A 656 17.99 -57.38 1.36
N ARG A 657 17.33 -57.66 0.23
CA ARG A 657 17.88 -58.41 -0.91
C ARG A 657 17.68 -57.66 -2.21
N ILE A 658 18.70 -57.69 -3.07
CA ILE A 658 18.68 -57.10 -4.42
C ILE A 658 18.48 -58.21 -5.46
N LEU A 659 17.44 -58.13 -6.30
CA LEU A 659 17.05 -59.21 -7.22
C LEU A 659 16.93 -60.60 -6.54
N GLY A 660 16.51 -60.63 -5.27
CA GLY A 660 16.41 -61.84 -4.46
C GLY A 660 17.73 -62.37 -3.88
N LEU A 661 18.89 -61.79 -4.23
CA LEU A 661 20.18 -62.12 -3.63
C LEU A 661 20.39 -61.39 -2.28
N PRO A 662 20.72 -62.10 -1.20
CA PRO A 662 21.20 -61.46 0.02
C PRO A 662 22.62 -60.93 -0.17
N PHE A 663 22.96 -59.89 0.58
CA PHE A 663 24.34 -59.44 0.77
C PHE A 663 24.72 -59.58 2.25
N SER A 664 25.94 -60.04 2.52
CA SER A 664 26.49 -60.13 3.86
C SER A 664 27.97 -59.73 3.86
N MET A 665 28.38 -58.98 4.87
CA MET A 665 29.80 -58.68 5.12
C MET A 665 30.58 -59.86 5.72
N ALA A 666 29.92 -60.95 6.14
CA ALA A 666 30.58 -62.06 6.83
C ALA A 666 31.73 -62.70 6.02
N PRO A 667 31.60 -63.00 4.70
CA PRO A 667 32.70 -63.55 3.90
C PRO A 667 33.89 -62.60 3.75
N PHE A 668 33.67 -61.29 3.92
CA PHE A 668 34.68 -60.24 3.78
C PHE A 668 35.31 -59.83 5.12
N THR A 669 34.84 -60.37 6.25
CA THR A 669 35.24 -59.93 7.60
C THR A 669 35.66 -61.05 8.56
N LYS A 670 35.45 -62.32 8.19
CA LYS A 670 35.98 -63.48 8.93
C LYS A 670 36.58 -64.48 7.96
N MET A 671 37.87 -64.78 8.11
CA MET A 671 38.43 -66.00 7.52
C MET A 671 37.78 -67.22 8.20
N SER A 672 37.20 -68.09 7.40
CA SER A 672 36.79 -69.44 7.78
C SER A 672 37.28 -70.38 6.68
N PHE A 673 37.86 -71.52 7.07
CA PHE A 673 38.18 -72.59 6.12
C PHE A 673 36.93 -73.18 5.44
N PHE A 674 35.73 -72.85 5.93
CA PHE A 674 34.43 -73.28 5.42
C PHE A 674 33.58 -72.10 4.92
N THR A 675 34.17 -71.09 4.28
CA THR A 675 33.39 -70.11 3.49
C THR A 675 32.75 -70.80 2.28
N ASP A 676 31.41 -70.84 2.24
CA ASP A 676 30.71 -71.40 1.07
C ASP A 676 30.99 -70.55 -0.17
N LYS A 677 31.63 -71.16 -1.17
CA LYS A 677 31.93 -70.57 -2.48
C LYS A 677 30.67 -70.02 -3.16
N LYS A 678 29.50 -70.62 -2.89
CA LYS A 678 28.19 -70.18 -3.39
C LYS A 678 27.75 -68.85 -2.76
N GLU A 679 27.96 -68.66 -1.45
CA GLU A 679 27.65 -67.38 -0.76
C GLU A 679 28.65 -66.27 -1.12
N VAL A 680 29.92 -66.61 -1.34
CA VAL A 680 30.90 -65.66 -1.91
C VAL A 680 30.45 -65.19 -3.30
N GLN A 681 30.10 -66.12 -4.19
CA GLN A 681 29.65 -65.80 -5.55
C GLN A 681 28.33 -65.00 -5.56
N LYS A 682 27.36 -65.34 -4.69
CA LYS A 682 26.13 -64.55 -4.49
C LYS A 682 26.45 -63.12 -4.05
N SER A 683 27.31 -62.96 -3.04
CA SER A 683 27.65 -61.65 -2.47
C SER A 683 28.37 -60.75 -3.49
N ALA A 684 29.32 -61.31 -4.25
CA ALA A 684 29.98 -60.61 -5.37
C ALA A 684 28.98 -60.20 -6.47
N THR A 685 28.00 -61.04 -6.77
CA THR A 685 26.94 -60.73 -7.76
C THR A 685 26.01 -59.63 -7.26
N ALA A 686 25.62 -59.66 -5.98
CA ALA A 686 24.83 -58.61 -5.35
C ALA A 686 25.56 -57.26 -5.33
N LEU A 687 26.85 -57.24 -5.00
CA LEU A 687 27.70 -56.03 -5.09
C LEU A 687 27.81 -55.51 -6.52
N GLY A 688 27.90 -56.38 -7.52
CA GLY A 688 27.84 -56.01 -8.93
C GLY A 688 26.54 -55.30 -9.33
N TYR A 689 25.39 -55.77 -8.83
CA TYR A 689 24.10 -55.12 -9.04
C TYR A 689 24.00 -53.77 -8.32
N VAL A 690 24.49 -53.67 -7.08
CA VAL A 690 24.57 -52.38 -6.35
C VAL A 690 25.44 -51.38 -7.11
N ALA A 691 26.62 -51.79 -7.57
CA ALA A 691 27.52 -50.94 -8.33
C ALA A 691 26.88 -50.43 -9.63
N HIS A 692 26.18 -51.31 -10.38
CA HIS A 692 25.48 -50.88 -11.59
C HIS A 692 24.33 -49.91 -11.26
N ALA A 693 23.51 -50.20 -10.25
CA ALA A 693 22.45 -49.29 -9.80
C ALA A 693 23.02 -47.90 -9.43
N VAL A 694 24.08 -47.83 -8.61
CA VAL A 694 24.75 -46.57 -8.25
C VAL A 694 25.27 -45.82 -9.48
N SER A 695 25.84 -46.54 -10.46
CA SER A 695 26.34 -45.93 -11.71
C SER A 695 25.23 -45.38 -12.63
N LEU A 696 23.98 -45.82 -12.46
CA LEU A 696 22.80 -45.28 -13.16
C LEU A 696 22.17 -44.11 -12.37
N LEU A 697 22.02 -44.26 -11.05
CA LEU A 697 21.41 -43.24 -10.19
C LEU A 697 22.21 -41.93 -10.18
N ALA A 698 23.54 -42.00 -10.14
CA ALA A 698 24.37 -40.82 -9.96
C ALA A 698 24.31 -39.83 -11.16
N PRO A 699 24.42 -40.27 -12.44
CA PRO A 699 24.14 -39.40 -13.59
C PRO A 699 22.72 -38.83 -13.62
N TYR A 700 21.71 -39.60 -13.19
CA TYR A 700 20.33 -39.10 -13.14
C TYR A 700 20.15 -37.98 -12.11
N LEU A 701 20.87 -38.06 -10.98
CA LEU A 701 20.90 -37.01 -9.96
C LEU A 701 21.83 -35.84 -10.32
N GLY A 702 22.66 -35.98 -11.36
CA GLY A 702 23.68 -34.98 -11.74
C GLY A 702 24.93 -35.01 -10.86
N VAL A 703 25.12 -36.06 -10.05
CA VAL A 703 26.20 -36.16 -9.07
C VAL A 703 27.35 -37.01 -9.62
N PRO A 704 28.58 -36.49 -9.75
CA PRO A 704 29.74 -37.30 -10.13
C PRO A 704 30.19 -38.16 -8.92
N ILE A 705 30.21 -39.49 -9.06
CA ILE A 705 30.66 -40.40 -7.98
C ILE A 705 32.14 -40.21 -7.68
N ARG A 706 32.47 -40.08 -6.38
CA ARG A 706 33.84 -39.88 -5.90
C ARG A 706 34.78 -41.05 -6.21
N TYR A 707 34.26 -42.28 -6.24
CA TYR A 707 35.03 -43.50 -6.50
C TYR A 707 34.49 -44.21 -7.75
N PRO A 708 35.03 -43.93 -8.95
CA PRO A 708 34.55 -44.50 -10.22
C PRO A 708 34.51 -46.03 -10.24
N LEU A 709 33.51 -46.59 -10.95
CA LEU A 709 33.23 -48.02 -11.00
C LEU A 709 33.59 -48.62 -12.37
N ARG A 710 34.36 -49.71 -12.38
CA ARG A 710 34.58 -50.54 -13.57
C ARG A 710 33.70 -51.78 -13.50
N LEU A 711 32.52 -51.68 -14.11
CA LEU A 711 31.48 -52.71 -14.11
C LEU A 711 31.95 -54.00 -14.78
N GLY A 712 31.67 -55.13 -14.13
CA GLY A 712 32.04 -56.48 -14.60
C GLY A 712 31.11 -57.57 -14.05
N GLY A 713 29.86 -57.22 -13.74
CA GLY A 713 28.94 -58.10 -13.01
C GLY A 713 29.51 -58.50 -11.66
N SER A 714 29.65 -59.80 -11.41
CA SER A 714 30.30 -60.34 -10.20
C SER A 714 31.82 -60.12 -10.14
N LYS A 715 32.44 -59.59 -11.20
CA LYS A 715 33.85 -59.14 -11.23
C LYS A 715 33.97 -57.62 -11.44
N THR A 716 33.14 -56.86 -10.71
CA THR A 716 33.19 -55.38 -10.71
C THR A 716 34.32 -54.87 -9.81
N TYR A 717 34.93 -53.74 -10.20
CA TYR A 717 35.99 -53.06 -9.45
C TYR A 717 35.60 -51.61 -9.16
N ILE A 718 36.20 -51.03 -8.11
CA ILE A 718 36.07 -49.62 -7.73
C ILE A 718 37.44 -48.95 -7.68
N ARG A 719 37.52 -47.67 -8.05
CA ARG A 719 38.77 -46.91 -8.17
C ARG A 719 38.90 -45.88 -7.06
N ASP A 720 40.03 -45.91 -6.36
CA ASP A 720 40.46 -44.82 -5.49
C ASP A 720 41.61 -44.04 -6.13
N TYR A 721 41.51 -42.72 -6.08
CA TYR A 721 42.46 -41.73 -6.61
C TYR A 721 43.25 -41.03 -5.48
N ALA A 722 43.11 -41.48 -4.23
CA ALA A 722 43.91 -40.98 -3.11
C ALA A 722 45.43 -41.18 -3.35
N PRO A 723 46.28 -40.16 -3.07
CA PRO A 723 47.72 -40.25 -3.29
C PRO A 723 48.35 -41.21 -2.28
N TYR A 724 48.84 -42.35 -2.76
CA TYR A 724 49.54 -43.34 -1.95
C TYR A 724 50.93 -42.82 -1.53
N ILE A 725 51.12 -42.61 -0.24
CA ILE A 725 52.40 -42.24 0.39
C ILE A 725 52.81 -43.34 1.37
N GLU A 726 53.85 -44.11 1.02
CA GLU A 726 54.77 -44.77 1.97
C GLU A 726 56.19 -44.81 1.35
N PRO A 727 57.27 -44.99 2.15
CA PRO A 727 58.50 -44.24 1.88
C PRO A 727 59.73 -45.05 1.41
N SER A 728 60.36 -44.57 0.33
CA SER A 728 61.78 -44.78 -0.03
C SER A 728 62.24 -46.23 -0.34
N ALA A 729 63.30 -46.51 -1.10
CA ALA A 729 64.17 -45.67 -1.95
C ALA A 729 64.53 -46.47 -3.23
N SER A 730 65.21 -45.82 -4.19
CA SER A 730 65.99 -46.41 -5.29
C SER A 730 65.41 -47.65 -6.03
N ASP A 731 64.98 -47.45 -7.28
CA ASP A 731 65.90 -47.86 -8.37
C ASP A 731 65.65 -47.12 -9.71
N MET A 732 66.57 -47.27 -10.66
CA MET A 732 66.66 -46.44 -11.88
C MET A 732 66.48 -47.22 -13.19
N SER A 733 65.60 -46.75 -14.09
CA SER A 733 65.89 -46.52 -15.52
C SER A 733 64.66 -45.99 -16.28
N PRO A 734 64.81 -45.33 -17.46
CA PRO A 734 63.70 -44.56 -18.07
C PRO A 734 63.22 -45.02 -19.46
N VAL A 735 62.11 -44.42 -19.89
CA VAL A 735 61.53 -44.34 -21.25
C VAL A 735 60.69 -45.52 -21.76
N SER A 736 59.37 -45.36 -21.68
CA SER A 736 58.44 -45.73 -22.76
C SER A 736 57.26 -44.74 -22.84
N THR A 737 57.35 -43.80 -23.79
CA THR A 737 56.24 -43.06 -24.46
C THR A 737 54.96 -42.68 -23.68
N LEU A 738 54.86 -41.38 -23.39
CA LEU A 738 53.66 -40.51 -23.50
C LEU A 738 52.39 -40.75 -22.63
N SER A 739 52.00 -39.65 -21.96
CA SER A 739 50.62 -39.27 -21.55
C SER A 739 50.11 -39.63 -20.15
N GLU A 740 50.66 -38.93 -19.14
CA GLU A 740 49.99 -38.35 -17.94
C GLU A 740 49.21 -39.24 -16.95
N ASN A 741 49.00 -40.53 -17.21
CA ASN A 741 48.07 -41.35 -16.43
C ASN A 741 48.70 -42.18 -15.29
N ALA A 742 48.84 -41.58 -14.11
CA ALA A 742 49.09 -42.28 -12.84
C ALA A 742 48.61 -41.41 -11.65
N LYS A 743 48.06 -41.92 -10.53
CA LYS A 743 47.90 -43.30 -10.04
C LYS A 743 46.49 -43.44 -9.43
N PHE A 744 45.67 -44.39 -9.90
CA PHE A 744 44.51 -44.87 -9.14
C PHE A 744 44.67 -46.36 -8.83
N VAL A 745 44.13 -46.81 -7.71
CA VAL A 745 44.16 -48.23 -7.33
C VAL A 745 42.77 -48.83 -7.57
N GLU A 746 42.71 -49.90 -8.36
CA GLU A 746 41.48 -50.69 -8.46
C GLU A 746 41.38 -51.69 -7.30
N PHE A 747 40.23 -51.71 -6.63
CA PHE A 747 39.89 -52.68 -5.58
C PHE A 747 38.70 -53.55 -6.05
N PRO A 748 38.75 -54.88 -5.85
CA PRO A 748 37.69 -55.78 -6.32
C PRO A 748 36.48 -55.76 -5.38
N LEU A 749 35.26 -55.67 -5.94
CA LEU A 749 34.00 -55.85 -5.20
C LEU A 749 33.61 -57.34 -5.05
N PHE A 750 34.62 -58.19 -4.93
CA PHE A 750 34.54 -59.65 -4.82
C PHE A 750 35.81 -60.16 -4.12
N LEU A 751 35.78 -61.39 -3.59
CA LEU A 751 36.98 -62.00 -3.00
C LEU A 751 37.89 -62.53 -4.12
N ASP A 752 39.14 -62.09 -4.13
CA ASP A 752 40.19 -62.57 -5.03
C ASP A 752 41.36 -63.12 -4.20
N GLY A 753 41.63 -64.42 -4.33
CA GLY A 753 42.60 -65.12 -3.48
C GLY A 753 42.27 -65.05 -1.98
N GLN A 754 43.25 -64.66 -1.16
CA GLN A 754 43.14 -64.57 0.31
C GLN A 754 42.96 -63.13 0.82
N ASP A 755 42.99 -62.11 -0.04
CA ASP A 755 42.97 -60.70 0.39
C ASP A 755 41.54 -60.20 0.66
N THR A 756 40.99 -60.60 1.80
CA THR A 756 39.70 -60.11 2.31
C THR A 756 39.72 -58.61 2.59
N THR A 757 40.90 -58.05 2.91
CA THR A 757 41.12 -56.63 3.25
C THR A 757 40.85 -55.69 2.08
N ARG A 758 41.40 -55.96 0.90
CA ARG A 758 41.16 -55.17 -0.33
C ARG A 758 39.69 -55.19 -0.72
N ALA A 759 39.03 -56.34 -0.59
CA ALA A 759 37.61 -56.48 -0.91
C ALA A 759 36.69 -55.78 0.12
N ALA A 760 37.00 -55.86 1.41
CA ALA A 760 36.27 -55.12 2.45
C ALA A 760 36.41 -53.60 2.26
N TYR A 761 37.59 -53.12 1.85
CA TYR A 761 37.81 -51.70 1.51
C TYR A 761 37.02 -51.28 0.26
N ALA A 762 36.97 -52.11 -0.78
CA ALA A 762 36.13 -51.84 -1.97
C ALA A 762 34.66 -51.61 -1.61
N VAL A 763 34.10 -52.45 -0.71
CA VAL A 763 32.71 -52.32 -0.25
C VAL A 763 32.49 -51.04 0.56
N PHE A 764 33.47 -50.63 1.38
CA PHE A 764 33.43 -49.35 2.09
C PHE A 764 33.41 -48.15 1.13
N LEU A 765 34.26 -48.15 0.09
CA LEU A 765 34.27 -47.12 -0.95
C LEU A 765 32.93 -47.07 -1.72
N LEU A 766 32.34 -48.23 -2.03
CA LEU A 766 31.02 -48.30 -2.66
C LEU A 766 29.93 -47.72 -1.74
N ASN A 767 29.99 -47.98 -0.44
CA ASN A 767 29.09 -47.34 0.52
C ASN A 767 29.31 -45.83 0.59
N LYS A 768 30.55 -45.34 0.44
CA LYS A 768 30.84 -43.88 0.39
C LYS A 768 30.29 -43.20 -0.86
N ASN A 769 30.20 -43.89 -2.00
CA ASN A 769 29.43 -43.37 -3.15
C ASN A 769 27.92 -43.27 -2.84
N ILE A 770 27.33 -44.25 -2.13
CA ILE A 770 25.91 -44.22 -1.76
C ILE A 770 25.65 -43.11 -0.72
N GLU A 771 26.55 -42.95 0.25
CA GLU A 771 26.53 -41.85 1.25
C GLU A 771 26.63 -40.48 0.58
N GLN A 772 27.45 -40.31 -0.46
CA GLN A 772 27.51 -39.09 -1.27
C GLN A 772 26.15 -38.76 -1.91
N LEU A 773 25.43 -39.76 -2.43
CA LEU A 773 24.11 -39.57 -3.04
C LEU A 773 23.01 -39.32 -2.00
N LEU A 774 23.11 -39.92 -0.81
CA LEU A 774 22.21 -39.64 0.32
C LEU A 774 22.37 -38.20 0.82
N ASN A 775 23.61 -37.75 1.02
CA ASN A 775 23.91 -36.38 1.43
C ASN A 775 23.41 -35.35 0.39
N PHE A 776 23.42 -35.69 -0.91
CA PHE A 776 22.88 -34.84 -1.97
C PHE A 776 21.34 -34.68 -1.91
N VAL A 777 20.62 -35.70 -1.43
CA VAL A 777 19.16 -35.61 -1.17
C VAL A 777 18.83 -35.17 0.26
N GLY A 778 19.82 -34.66 1.01
CA GLY A 778 19.64 -34.08 2.34
C GLY A 778 19.66 -35.07 3.51
N GLU A 779 19.99 -36.35 3.29
CA GLU A 779 19.78 -37.42 4.27
C GLU A 779 21.07 -38.15 4.68
N SER A 780 21.07 -38.72 5.89
CA SER A 780 22.24 -39.37 6.49
C SER A 780 22.27 -40.88 6.28
N SER A 781 23.45 -41.45 6.01
CA SER A 781 23.57 -42.92 5.86
C SER A 781 23.38 -43.66 7.18
N LEU A 782 22.81 -44.87 7.09
CA LEU A 782 22.62 -45.83 8.19
C LEU A 782 23.94 -46.52 8.61
N GLY A 783 25.09 -45.97 8.21
CA GLY A 783 26.43 -46.42 8.58
C GLY A 783 27.18 -47.19 7.47
N PRO A 784 28.52 -47.33 7.61
CA PRO A 784 29.43 -47.74 6.54
C PRO A 784 29.36 -49.20 6.11
N ARG A 785 28.54 -50.03 6.79
CA ARG A 785 28.36 -51.46 6.48
C ARG A 785 26.98 -51.78 5.90
N GLN A 786 26.08 -50.79 5.81
CA GLN A 786 24.65 -50.98 5.51
C GLN A 786 24.31 -50.78 4.02
N VAL A 787 25.16 -51.28 3.12
CA VAL A 787 25.13 -51.03 1.66
C VAL A 787 23.73 -51.13 1.04
N LEU A 788 23.01 -52.24 1.26
CA LEU A 788 21.67 -52.44 0.68
C LEU A 788 20.58 -51.60 1.35
N ALA A 789 20.72 -51.26 2.64
CA ALA A 789 19.76 -50.40 3.32
C ALA A 789 19.96 -48.93 2.92
N ASN A 790 21.21 -48.47 2.82
CA ASN A 790 21.57 -47.15 2.32
C ASN A 790 21.08 -46.94 0.87
N LEU A 791 21.26 -47.94 -0.03
CA LEU A 791 20.74 -47.87 -1.40
C LEU A 791 19.21 -47.87 -1.44
N LYS A 792 18.56 -48.68 -0.58
CA LYS A 792 17.10 -48.70 -0.49
C LYS A 792 16.54 -47.37 0.01
N GLU A 793 17.18 -46.76 0.99
CA GLU A 793 16.74 -45.50 1.58
C GLU A 793 16.90 -44.34 0.60
N LEU A 794 18.02 -44.28 -0.13
CA LEU A 794 18.22 -43.33 -1.24
C LEU A 794 17.08 -43.41 -2.26
N ILE A 795 16.72 -44.62 -2.68
CA ILE A 795 15.62 -44.86 -3.63
C ILE A 795 14.27 -44.48 -3.00
N ARG A 796 14.03 -44.77 -1.71
CA ARG A 796 12.81 -44.39 -0.98
C ARG A 796 12.61 -42.87 -0.93
N ILE A 797 13.68 -42.11 -0.63
CA ILE A 797 13.65 -40.64 -0.55
C ILE A 797 13.30 -40.06 -1.92
N ILE A 798 14.00 -40.47 -2.99
CA ILE A 798 13.78 -39.95 -4.35
C ILE A 798 12.39 -40.32 -4.89
N GLN A 799 11.81 -41.44 -4.42
CA GLN A 799 10.43 -41.86 -4.75
C GLN A 799 9.35 -41.22 -3.87
N SER A 800 9.70 -40.42 -2.85
CA SER A 800 8.72 -39.69 -2.05
C SER A 800 8.13 -38.51 -2.84
N PRO A 801 6.90 -38.04 -2.52
CA PRO A 801 6.38 -36.81 -3.10
C PRO A 801 7.24 -35.60 -2.71
N ASP A 802 7.79 -35.60 -1.49
CA ASP A 802 8.55 -34.50 -0.88
C ASP A 802 9.80 -34.14 -1.69
N PHE A 803 10.45 -35.14 -2.31
CA PHE A 803 11.60 -34.91 -3.21
C PHE A 803 11.29 -34.00 -4.41
N ILE A 804 10.02 -33.83 -4.81
CA ILE A 804 9.61 -32.89 -5.86
C ILE A 804 9.56 -31.44 -5.34
N TYR A 805 9.34 -31.24 -4.03
CA TYR A 805 9.01 -29.96 -3.42
C TYR A 805 10.09 -29.37 -2.49
N SER A 806 11.15 -30.14 -2.20
CA SER A 806 12.37 -29.68 -1.52
C SER A 806 13.36 -28.98 -2.47
#